data_AF-A0A0B7AAR7-F1
#
_entry.id   AF-A0A0B7AAR7-F1
#
_cell.length_a   1.000
_cell.length_b   1.000
_cell.length_c   1.000
_cell.angle_alpha   90.00
_cell.angle_beta   90.00
_cell.angle_gamma   90.00
#
_symmetry.space_group_name_H-M   'P 1'
#
loop_
_entity.id
_entity.type
_entity.pdbx_description
1 polymer ?
#
loop_
_entity_poly.entity_id
_entity_poly.type
_entity_poly.pdbx_seq_one_letter_code
_entity_poly.pdbx_strand_id
1 'polypeptide(L)'
;MEELRGLVKKYSEVIQRYYVQYLSGYDAVYLNQLIQNISMCPEDESIILSSFYNSIAALSVKQVEKNELFDFRGFRLDWFRLQAYSSVSKAALELKNHQDLAKHMNTVVFHTKMVDFLDEMINETGDLSIYCFYTTLFEHQFKQCMEFLAQHRYSIIFPMICGHFMNATHSLCPEERHSIGTTSVQYAHWFLREMSEEVNQVITSICEEQCLLNYKLLPKHSAAIILSQRQKVKDKRDKKIQEPEKPGQESVRKNRENFTRMDKLHMALTDLCYAINYCTVIQVWDHGFVPREFFLQHLETRFNKALVGMMMYNPETNEIAKPSELLNGVRAYMNVLQSIENYIHIDIVRVFNNVLPMQTQPTDANGEKTITHNYTHWYLEVLLMRVACNSGQIVFSPSRKAFVSVSQGDGPFVAAEEYADLTELRALAELIGPYGMKYMGERLMLNIASQVDEIKKLVVANKETLIQLRSNFDKPDVMRELTRKLMTPYKNAPCDADVLLLRMTRIGVLLAFRSLAQEALNDILDQRIPFLIGSIRDIHHHVPNTKDSMVVNELASSAGEKCSVDPTLCNALRTLKSEHAIDEYTISCLLFVFVAVSIPKLARMELSTYKAALEGHLNNSHCLAKSINGLAGAMFSLYKPGDTEQRLQEFLALASSSLLRLGFENEKEAVKHREAVYLLLDQIVQESPFLTMDLLESCFPYALLRNSYNTVYKASAADL
;
A
#
# COMPACT_ATOMS: atom_id res chain seq x y z
N MET A 1 -0.65 -22.02 36.49
CA MET A 1 -2.05 -22.16 36.96
C MET A 1 -2.99 -22.31 35.77
N GLU A 2 -3.10 -21.32 34.88
CA GLU A 2 -4.00 -21.39 33.70
C GLU A 2 -3.80 -22.62 32.81
N GLU A 3 -2.56 -23.07 32.59
CA GLU A 3 -2.30 -24.30 31.84
C GLU A 3 -2.93 -25.54 32.51
N LEU A 4 -2.80 -25.68 33.84
CA LEU A 4 -3.42 -26.78 34.58
C LEU A 4 -4.95 -26.70 34.50
N ARG A 5 -5.53 -25.49 34.63
CA ARG A 5 -6.98 -25.27 34.48
C ARG A 5 -7.45 -25.71 33.08
N GLY A 6 -6.70 -25.32 32.04
CA GLY A 6 -6.96 -25.71 30.67
C GLY A 6 -6.88 -27.22 30.44
N LEU A 7 -5.88 -27.89 31.04
CA LEU A 7 -5.73 -29.35 30.96
C LEU A 7 -6.89 -30.08 31.64
N VAL A 8 -7.33 -29.66 32.83
CA VAL A 8 -8.47 -30.29 33.52
C VAL A 8 -9.75 -30.12 32.72
N LYS A 9 -10.01 -28.93 32.14
CA LYS A 9 -11.18 -28.69 31.29
C LYS A 9 -11.14 -29.50 30.00
N LYS A 10 -9.98 -29.55 29.33
CA LYS A 10 -9.81 -30.28 28.07
C LYS A 10 -9.92 -31.79 28.24
N TYR A 11 -9.44 -32.32 29.37
CA TYR A 11 -9.41 -33.75 29.65
C TYR A 11 -10.40 -34.15 30.76
N SER A 12 -11.49 -33.40 30.92
CA SER A 12 -12.51 -33.66 31.94
C SER A 12 -13.10 -35.06 31.83
N GLU A 13 -13.41 -35.51 30.62
CA GLU A 13 -13.92 -36.88 30.35
C GLU A 13 -12.92 -37.97 30.79
N VAL A 14 -11.61 -37.73 30.65
CA VAL A 14 -10.56 -38.68 31.08
C VAL A 14 -10.57 -38.81 32.61
N ILE A 15 -10.69 -37.69 33.30
CA ILE A 15 -10.76 -37.62 34.76
C ILE A 15 -12.04 -38.30 35.26
N GLN A 16 -13.19 -37.94 34.68
CA GLN A 16 -14.49 -38.53 34.99
C GLN A 16 -14.48 -40.05 34.82
N ARG A 17 -13.98 -40.55 33.68
CA ARG A 17 -13.88 -41.98 33.40
C ARG A 17 -13.07 -42.72 34.46
N TYR A 18 -11.90 -42.17 34.82
CA TYR A 18 -11.04 -42.78 35.82
C TYR A 18 -11.72 -42.86 37.19
N TYR A 19 -12.31 -41.76 37.66
CA TYR A 19 -12.94 -41.74 38.99
C TYR A 19 -14.27 -42.50 39.05
N VAL A 20 -15.02 -42.60 37.94
CA VAL A 20 -16.18 -43.51 37.86
C VAL A 20 -15.76 -44.97 38.05
N GLN A 21 -14.66 -45.40 37.42
CA GLN A 21 -14.12 -46.75 37.63
C GLN A 21 -13.63 -46.97 39.05
N TYR A 22 -13.00 -45.95 39.66
CA TYR A 22 -12.53 -46.01 41.04
C TYR A 22 -13.72 -46.17 42.01
N LEU A 23 -14.76 -45.35 41.83
CA LEU A 23 -15.96 -45.34 42.65
C LEU A 23 -16.73 -46.66 42.60
N SER A 24 -17.01 -47.20 41.42
CA SER A 24 -17.77 -48.45 41.29
C SER A 24 -16.94 -49.71 41.51
N GLY A 25 -15.63 -49.64 41.26
CA GLY A 25 -14.72 -50.76 41.40
C GLY A 25 -14.18 -50.94 42.82
N TYR A 26 -13.37 -49.98 43.28
CA TYR A 26 -12.67 -50.10 44.56
C TYR A 26 -13.49 -49.52 45.73
N ASP A 27 -13.98 -48.29 45.58
CA ASP A 27 -14.60 -47.58 46.69
C ASP A 27 -15.89 -48.25 47.16
N ALA A 28 -16.71 -48.74 46.22
CA ALA A 28 -17.92 -49.51 46.50
C ALA A 28 -17.62 -50.77 47.31
N VAL A 29 -16.61 -51.55 46.90
CA VAL A 29 -16.26 -52.82 47.54
C VAL A 29 -15.72 -52.58 48.96
N TYR A 30 -14.82 -51.61 49.12
CA TYR A 30 -14.24 -51.30 50.43
C TYR A 30 -15.27 -50.65 51.37
N LEU A 31 -16.12 -49.76 50.86
CA LEU A 31 -17.20 -49.17 51.64
C LEU A 31 -18.17 -50.23 52.17
N ASN A 32 -18.57 -51.20 51.34
CA ASN A 32 -19.43 -52.29 51.78
C ASN A 32 -18.77 -53.10 52.91
N GLN A 33 -17.47 -53.40 52.80
CA GLN A 33 -16.73 -54.11 53.87
C GLN A 33 -16.76 -53.32 55.20
N LEU A 34 -16.57 -52.00 55.14
CA LEU A 34 -16.63 -51.15 56.33
C LEU A 34 -18.04 -51.10 56.93
N ILE A 35 -19.09 -51.03 56.10
CA ILE A 35 -20.49 -51.02 56.56
C ILE A 35 -20.85 -52.32 57.28
N GLN A 36 -20.45 -53.47 56.74
CA GLN A 36 -20.75 -54.78 57.36
C GLN A 36 -20.08 -54.98 58.73
N ASN A 37 -19.01 -54.23 59.03
CA ASN A 37 -18.29 -54.30 60.31
C ASN A 37 -18.92 -53.41 61.40
N ILE A 38 -19.99 -52.67 61.11
CA ILE A 38 -20.69 -51.81 62.08
C ILE A 38 -21.75 -52.64 62.81
N SER A 39 -21.57 -52.88 64.11
CA SER A 39 -22.45 -53.76 64.89
C SER A 39 -23.76 -53.12 65.36
N MET A 40 -23.82 -51.79 65.48
CA MET A 40 -25.00 -51.03 65.93
C MET A 40 -25.12 -49.76 65.09
N CYS A 41 -26.10 -49.72 64.20
CA CYS A 41 -26.38 -48.58 63.34
C CYS A 41 -27.89 -48.30 63.39
N PRO A 42 -28.34 -47.08 63.76
CA PRO A 42 -29.75 -46.73 63.67
C PRO A 42 -30.23 -46.69 62.21
N GLU A 43 -31.55 -46.67 62.04
CA GLU A 43 -32.21 -46.81 60.74
C GLU A 43 -31.81 -45.68 59.77
N ASP A 44 -31.79 -44.43 60.24
CA ASP A 44 -31.46 -43.26 59.41
C ASP A 44 -30.02 -43.32 58.87
N GLU A 45 -29.03 -43.64 59.71
CA GLU A 45 -27.64 -43.81 59.30
C GLU A 45 -27.45 -45.03 58.39
N SER A 46 -28.17 -46.11 58.64
CA SER A 46 -28.13 -47.33 57.81
C SER A 46 -28.68 -47.08 56.41
N ILE A 47 -29.75 -46.28 56.28
CA ILE A 47 -30.32 -45.87 55.00
C ILE A 47 -29.30 -45.04 54.22
N ILE A 48 -28.64 -44.07 54.87
CA ILE A 48 -27.63 -43.23 54.24
C ILE A 48 -26.41 -44.05 53.76
N LEU A 49 -25.89 -44.94 54.60
CA LEU A 49 -24.75 -45.80 54.25
C LEU A 49 -25.07 -46.76 53.09
N SER A 50 -26.27 -47.33 53.09
CA SER A 50 -26.75 -48.19 52.00
C SER A 50 -26.94 -47.40 50.71
N SER A 51 -27.47 -46.17 50.80
CA SER A 51 -27.60 -45.25 49.67
C SER A 51 -26.24 -44.95 49.05
N PHE A 52 -25.21 -44.67 49.86
CA PHE A 52 -23.86 -44.43 49.35
C PHE A 52 -23.33 -45.59 48.53
N TYR A 53 -23.38 -46.81 49.07
CA TYR A 53 -22.93 -48.01 48.37
C TYR A 53 -23.66 -48.19 47.04
N ASN A 54 -24.99 -48.11 47.05
CA ASN A 54 -25.80 -48.30 45.85
C ASN A 54 -25.50 -47.23 44.79
N SER A 55 -25.33 -45.96 45.18
CA SER A 55 -25.03 -44.87 44.26
C SER A 55 -23.69 -45.05 43.55
N ILE A 56 -22.63 -45.45 44.27
CA ILE A 56 -21.30 -45.60 43.66
C ILE A 56 -21.14 -46.93 42.92
N ALA A 57 -21.77 -48.01 43.39
CA ALA A 57 -21.74 -49.32 42.74
C ALA A 57 -22.50 -49.34 41.40
N ALA A 58 -23.54 -48.50 41.26
CA ALA A 58 -24.32 -48.40 40.03
C ALA A 58 -23.59 -47.66 38.89
N LEU A 59 -22.45 -47.02 39.16
CA LEU A 59 -21.73 -46.22 38.16
C LEU A 59 -21.02 -47.10 37.13
N SER A 60 -21.03 -46.66 35.88
CA SER A 60 -20.29 -47.33 34.82
C SER A 60 -19.69 -46.37 33.81
N VAL A 61 -18.58 -46.80 33.20
CA VAL A 61 -17.89 -46.02 32.14
C VAL A 61 -18.82 -45.68 30.97
N LYS A 62 -19.82 -46.52 30.71
CA LYS A 62 -20.82 -46.28 29.65
C LYS A 62 -21.59 -44.98 29.84
N GLN A 63 -21.75 -44.53 31.08
CA GLN A 63 -22.44 -43.27 31.39
C GLN A 63 -21.59 -42.07 31.01
N VAL A 64 -20.27 -42.17 31.22
CA VAL A 64 -19.30 -41.15 30.80
C VAL A 64 -19.22 -41.11 29.27
N GLU A 65 -19.13 -42.27 28.60
CA GLU A 65 -19.09 -42.34 27.13
C GLU A 65 -20.37 -41.79 26.47
N LYS A 66 -21.49 -41.76 27.21
CA LYS A 66 -22.76 -41.16 26.78
C LYS A 66 -22.91 -39.68 27.17
N ASN A 67 -21.93 -39.08 27.83
CA ASN A 67 -22.01 -37.74 28.41
C ASN A 67 -23.24 -37.54 29.30
N GLU A 68 -23.55 -38.54 30.14
CA GLU A 68 -24.59 -38.41 31.17
C GLU A 68 -24.18 -37.35 32.21
N LEU A 69 -25.16 -36.54 32.64
CA LEU A 69 -24.94 -35.55 33.70
C LEU A 69 -24.99 -36.25 35.06
N PHE A 70 -23.84 -36.31 35.73
CA PHE A 70 -23.73 -36.81 37.10
C PHE A 70 -24.14 -35.72 38.10
N ASP A 71 -24.78 -36.11 39.20
CA ASP A 71 -25.10 -35.23 40.33
C ASP A 71 -24.93 -35.96 41.66
N PHE A 72 -23.85 -35.64 42.37
CA PHE A 72 -23.51 -36.19 43.67
C PHE A 72 -23.70 -35.15 44.79
N ARG A 73 -24.43 -34.05 44.56
CA ARG A 73 -24.71 -33.05 45.61
C ARG A 73 -25.45 -33.67 46.79
N GLY A 74 -26.45 -34.52 46.51
CA GLY A 74 -27.17 -35.29 47.53
C GLY A 74 -26.24 -36.19 48.33
N PHE A 75 -25.42 -36.99 47.64
CA PHE A 75 -24.42 -37.87 48.25
C PHE A 75 -23.48 -37.12 49.20
N ARG A 76 -22.92 -35.98 48.75
CA ARG A 76 -22.00 -35.17 49.57
C ARG A 76 -22.69 -34.54 50.78
N LEU A 77 -23.93 -34.09 50.62
CA LEU A 77 -24.70 -33.50 51.72
C LEU A 77 -25.12 -34.56 52.74
N ASP A 78 -25.46 -35.76 52.30
CA ASP A 78 -25.76 -36.89 53.19
C ASP A 78 -24.52 -37.32 53.98
N TRP A 79 -23.33 -37.24 53.39
CA TRP A 79 -22.09 -37.47 54.16
C TRP A 79 -21.92 -36.40 55.25
N PHE A 80 -22.23 -35.14 54.95
CA PHE A 80 -22.25 -34.07 55.95
C PHE A 80 -23.27 -34.38 57.06
N ARG A 81 -24.49 -34.77 56.71
CA ARG A 81 -25.54 -35.14 57.68
C ARG A 81 -25.09 -36.29 58.56
N LEU A 82 -24.51 -37.34 57.98
CA LEU A 82 -24.01 -38.49 58.71
C LEU A 82 -22.90 -38.09 59.68
N GLN A 83 -21.98 -37.21 59.28
CA GLN A 83 -20.99 -36.64 60.20
C GLN A 83 -21.65 -35.93 61.37
N ALA A 84 -22.71 -35.15 61.15
CA ALA A 84 -23.44 -34.48 62.22
C ALA A 84 -24.13 -35.49 63.17
N TYR A 85 -24.81 -36.51 62.63
CA TYR A 85 -25.49 -37.54 63.42
C TYR A 85 -24.53 -38.36 64.27
N SER A 86 -23.35 -38.66 63.72
CA SER A 86 -22.35 -39.54 64.34
C SER A 86 -21.27 -38.84 65.17
N SER A 87 -21.28 -37.50 65.20
CA SER A 87 -20.30 -36.69 65.96
C SER A 87 -20.88 -35.99 67.19
N VAL A 88 -22.19 -36.10 67.44
CA VAL A 88 -22.80 -35.59 68.68
C VAL A 88 -22.52 -36.51 69.87
N SER A 89 -22.55 -35.94 71.07
CA SER A 89 -22.38 -36.71 72.30
C SER A 89 -23.49 -37.76 72.44
N LYS A 90 -23.10 -39.01 72.73
CA LYS A 90 -24.00 -40.19 72.86
C LYS A 90 -24.70 -40.58 71.54
N ALA A 91 -24.09 -40.32 70.39
CA ALA A 91 -24.55 -40.89 69.13
C ALA A 91 -24.53 -42.42 69.21
N ALA A 92 -25.54 -43.08 68.62
CA ALA A 92 -25.59 -44.54 68.58
C ALA A 92 -24.51 -45.13 67.66
N LEU A 93 -24.15 -44.42 66.59
CA LEU A 93 -22.96 -44.66 65.77
C LEU A 93 -21.95 -43.54 66.04
N GLU A 94 -20.86 -43.84 66.75
CA GLU A 94 -19.83 -42.83 67.07
C GLU A 94 -18.71 -42.82 66.02
N LEU A 95 -18.59 -41.75 65.23
CA LEU A 95 -17.60 -41.66 64.16
C LEU A 95 -16.15 -41.74 64.67
N LYS A 96 -15.92 -41.29 65.92
CA LYS A 96 -14.62 -41.37 66.60
C LYS A 96 -14.10 -42.80 66.71
N ASN A 97 -14.99 -43.78 66.84
CA ASN A 97 -14.66 -45.20 66.95
C ASN A 97 -14.52 -45.87 65.57
N HIS A 98 -14.93 -45.18 64.49
CA HIS A 98 -14.90 -45.65 63.11
C HIS A 98 -14.12 -44.69 62.20
N GLN A 99 -12.87 -44.40 62.56
CA GLN A 99 -12.04 -43.41 61.85
C GLN A 99 -11.72 -43.79 60.40
N ASP A 100 -11.61 -45.09 60.11
CA ASP A 100 -11.32 -45.57 58.75
C ASP A 100 -12.50 -45.33 57.81
N LEU A 101 -13.75 -45.42 58.31
CA LEU A 101 -14.94 -45.02 57.58
C LEU A 101 -14.89 -43.53 57.25
N ALA A 102 -14.55 -42.67 58.21
CA ALA A 102 -14.46 -41.23 57.98
C ALA A 102 -13.39 -40.87 56.92
N LYS A 103 -12.20 -41.46 57.03
CA LYS A 103 -11.10 -41.22 56.06
C LYS A 103 -11.47 -41.72 54.66
N HIS A 104 -12.06 -42.91 54.58
CA HIS A 104 -12.51 -43.46 53.30
C HIS A 104 -13.60 -42.59 52.69
N MET A 105 -14.65 -42.24 53.43
CA MET A 105 -15.74 -41.40 52.93
C MET A 105 -15.27 -40.02 52.46
N ASN A 106 -14.27 -39.41 53.13
CA ASN A 106 -13.67 -38.17 52.63
C ASN A 106 -12.95 -38.36 51.28
N THR A 107 -12.27 -39.49 51.09
CA THR A 107 -11.64 -39.86 49.82
C THR A 107 -12.69 -40.09 48.73
N VAL A 108 -13.75 -40.83 49.06
CA VAL A 108 -14.90 -41.06 48.15
C VAL A 108 -15.55 -39.74 47.74
N VAL A 109 -15.77 -38.82 48.68
CA VAL A 109 -16.31 -37.49 48.37
C VAL A 109 -15.42 -36.72 47.40
N PHE A 110 -14.10 -36.77 47.58
CA PHE A 110 -13.16 -36.21 46.61
C PHE A 110 -13.31 -36.88 45.23
N HIS A 111 -13.37 -38.21 45.17
CA HIS A 111 -13.61 -38.93 43.92
C HIS A 111 -14.94 -38.52 43.25
N THR A 112 -16.03 -38.34 44.00
CA THR A 112 -17.29 -37.84 43.41
C THR A 112 -17.13 -36.44 42.84
N LYS A 113 -16.37 -35.54 43.51
CA LYS A 113 -16.12 -34.18 43.01
C LYS A 113 -15.34 -34.21 41.69
N MET A 114 -14.48 -35.20 41.50
CA MET A 114 -13.75 -35.39 40.24
C MET A 114 -14.65 -35.89 39.09
N VAL A 115 -15.90 -36.26 39.36
CA VAL A 115 -16.87 -36.68 38.35
C VAL A 115 -17.83 -35.53 37.99
N ASP A 116 -18.47 -34.89 38.97
CA ASP A 116 -19.55 -33.90 38.73
C ASP A 116 -19.22 -32.46 39.16
N PHE A 117 -18.04 -32.19 39.73
CA PHE A 117 -17.72 -30.92 40.38
C PHE A 117 -16.36 -30.33 39.94
N LEU A 118 -15.85 -30.75 38.78
CA LEU A 118 -14.52 -30.35 38.30
C LEU A 118 -14.38 -28.83 38.09
N ASP A 119 -15.38 -28.16 37.50
CA ASP A 119 -15.32 -26.72 37.26
C ASP A 119 -15.25 -25.92 38.56
N GLU A 120 -16.02 -26.30 39.57
CA GLU A 120 -15.98 -25.65 40.87
C GLU A 120 -14.71 -25.99 41.66
N MET A 121 -14.17 -27.20 41.53
CA MET A 121 -12.86 -27.54 42.09
C MET A 121 -11.74 -26.69 41.51
N ILE A 122 -11.81 -26.41 40.21
CA ILE A 122 -10.87 -25.51 39.53
C ILE A 122 -10.99 -24.08 40.09
N ASN A 123 -12.21 -23.59 40.34
CA ASN A 123 -12.43 -22.29 40.95
C ASN A 123 -11.96 -22.25 42.41
N GLU A 124 -12.36 -23.21 43.24
CA GLU A 124 -11.98 -23.31 44.66
C GLU A 124 -10.45 -23.29 44.85
N THR A 125 -9.69 -23.92 43.96
CA THR A 125 -8.24 -24.10 44.10
C THR A 125 -7.38 -23.12 43.29
N GLY A 126 -7.98 -22.39 42.35
CA GLY A 126 -7.23 -21.59 41.38
C GLY A 126 -7.91 -20.29 40.97
N ASP A 127 -8.91 -19.82 41.72
CA ASP A 127 -9.53 -18.53 41.49
C ASP A 127 -8.57 -17.38 41.81
N LEU A 128 -8.56 -16.38 40.92
CA LEU A 128 -7.74 -15.17 41.04
C LEU A 128 -8.61 -13.91 40.88
N SER A 129 -9.91 -14.03 41.16
CA SER A 129 -10.87 -12.92 41.15
C SER A 129 -10.48 -11.77 42.09
N ILE A 130 -9.61 -12.05 43.07
CA ILE A 130 -9.04 -11.04 43.98
C ILE A 130 -8.40 -9.86 43.25
N TYR A 131 -7.85 -10.07 42.04
CA TYR A 131 -7.28 -8.98 41.23
C TYR A 131 -8.30 -7.91 40.82
N CYS A 132 -9.60 -8.23 40.84
CA CYS A 132 -10.67 -7.23 40.63
C CYS A 132 -10.62 -6.11 41.68
N PHE A 133 -10.11 -6.38 42.88
CA PHE A 133 -10.01 -5.39 43.97
C PHE A 133 -8.61 -4.77 44.07
N TYR A 134 -7.63 -5.29 43.32
CA TYR A 134 -6.24 -4.85 43.31
C TYR A 134 -5.77 -4.50 41.89
N THR A 135 -6.59 -3.76 41.15
CA THR A 135 -6.34 -3.47 39.73
C THR A 135 -5.04 -2.70 39.49
N THR A 136 -4.66 -1.78 40.37
CA THR A 136 -3.38 -1.06 40.27
C THR A 136 -2.17 -2.00 40.35
N LEU A 137 -2.22 -2.99 41.24
CA LEU A 137 -1.17 -4.01 41.32
C LEU A 137 -1.18 -4.91 40.08
N PHE A 138 -2.37 -5.25 39.58
CA PHE A 138 -2.54 -6.08 38.39
C PHE A 138 -1.92 -5.43 37.15
N GLU A 139 -2.19 -4.14 36.94
CA GLU A 139 -1.58 -3.33 35.87
C GLU A 139 -0.06 -3.25 36.02
N HIS A 140 0.43 -3.04 37.24
CA HIS A 140 1.86 -2.95 37.50
C HIS A 140 2.58 -4.27 37.17
N GLN A 141 2.01 -5.40 37.57
CA GLN A 141 2.55 -6.73 37.27
C GLN A 141 2.54 -7.03 35.77
N PHE A 142 1.52 -6.58 35.04
CA PHE A 142 1.50 -6.69 33.58
C PHE A 142 2.60 -5.85 32.94
N LYS A 143 2.75 -4.58 33.34
CA LYS A 143 3.82 -3.72 32.82
C LYS A 143 5.20 -4.31 33.09
N GLN A 144 5.43 -4.84 34.29
CA GLN A 144 6.65 -5.56 34.61
C GLN A 144 6.85 -6.79 33.70
N CYS A 145 5.80 -7.55 33.43
CA CYS A 145 5.84 -8.67 32.48
C CYS A 145 6.24 -8.22 31.06
N MET A 146 5.79 -7.04 30.63
CA MET A 146 6.11 -6.47 29.32
C MET A 146 7.51 -5.83 29.25
N GLU A 147 8.11 -5.44 30.38
CA GLU A 147 9.49 -4.93 30.43
C GLU A 147 10.55 -6.03 30.26
N PHE A 148 10.27 -7.25 30.73
CA PHE A 148 11.23 -8.36 30.68
C PHE A 148 10.92 -9.34 29.54
N LEU A 149 11.82 -9.41 28.54
CA LEU A 149 11.69 -10.28 27.35
C LEU A 149 11.32 -11.74 27.68
N ALA A 150 11.98 -12.34 28.68
CA ALA A 150 11.72 -13.73 29.06
C ALA A 150 10.30 -13.96 29.65
N GLN A 151 9.61 -12.89 30.06
CA GLN A 151 8.25 -12.94 30.59
C GLN A 151 7.18 -12.67 29.53
N HIS A 152 7.54 -12.11 28.37
CA HIS A 152 6.61 -11.82 27.25
C HIS A 152 5.73 -13.01 26.90
N ARG A 153 6.31 -14.22 26.93
CA ARG A 153 5.64 -15.49 26.65
C ARG A 153 4.39 -15.73 27.50
N TYR A 154 4.36 -15.19 28.73
CA TYR A 154 3.30 -15.42 29.71
C TYR A 154 2.30 -14.26 29.77
N SER A 155 2.47 -13.20 28.99
CA SER A 155 1.60 -12.00 29.03
C SER A 155 0.11 -12.29 28.78
N ILE A 156 -0.23 -13.38 28.09
CA ILE A 156 -1.63 -13.78 27.84
C ILE A 156 -2.39 -14.17 29.12
N ILE A 157 -1.72 -14.45 30.23
CA ILE A 157 -2.40 -14.82 31.48
C ILE A 157 -3.24 -13.66 32.04
N PHE A 158 -2.82 -12.42 31.81
CA PHE A 158 -3.49 -11.23 32.36
C PHE A 158 -4.92 -11.08 31.81
N PRO A 159 -5.14 -11.09 30.48
CA PRO A 159 -6.51 -11.08 29.95
C PRO A 159 -7.30 -12.36 30.31
N MET A 160 -6.63 -13.51 30.52
CA MET A 160 -7.32 -14.73 30.98
C MET A 160 -7.86 -14.61 32.41
N ILE A 161 -7.08 -14.01 33.32
CA ILE A 161 -7.48 -13.77 34.72
C ILE A 161 -8.71 -12.85 34.81
N CYS A 162 -8.94 -11.95 33.83
CA CYS A 162 -10.18 -11.17 33.78
C CYS A 162 -11.44 -12.07 33.76
N GLY A 163 -11.35 -13.27 33.17
CA GLY A 163 -12.43 -14.27 33.21
C GLY A 163 -12.78 -14.77 34.61
N HIS A 164 -11.90 -14.59 35.60
CA HIS A 164 -12.12 -15.01 36.99
C HIS A 164 -12.96 -14.01 37.79
N PHE A 165 -13.06 -12.75 37.36
CA PHE A 165 -13.63 -11.68 38.19
C PHE A 165 -15.07 -11.96 38.63
N MET A 166 -15.84 -12.70 37.82
CA MET A 166 -17.23 -13.07 38.15
C MET A 166 -17.36 -14.02 39.34
N ASN A 167 -16.29 -14.75 39.67
CA ASN A 167 -16.25 -15.65 40.83
C ASN A 167 -16.26 -14.88 42.16
N ALA A 168 -15.90 -13.60 42.17
CA ALA A 168 -15.96 -12.76 43.37
C ALA A 168 -17.40 -12.35 43.75
N THR A 169 -18.38 -12.57 42.87
CA THR A 169 -19.75 -12.09 43.07
C THR A 169 -20.58 -13.07 43.88
N HIS A 170 -21.49 -12.55 44.72
CA HIS A 170 -22.42 -13.37 45.49
C HIS A 170 -23.88 -13.01 45.18
N SER A 171 -24.79 -13.99 45.25
CA SER A 171 -26.23 -13.79 44.97
C SER A 171 -26.93 -12.83 45.94
N LEU A 172 -26.35 -12.63 47.13
CA LEU A 172 -26.84 -11.69 48.15
C LEU A 172 -26.35 -10.24 47.94
N CYS A 173 -25.44 -10.00 47.00
CA CYS A 173 -24.97 -8.67 46.62
C CYS A 173 -25.00 -8.53 45.08
N PRO A 174 -26.19 -8.57 44.45
CA PRO A 174 -26.29 -8.46 43.00
C PRO A 174 -25.88 -7.08 42.45
N GLU A 175 -25.87 -6.04 43.29
CA GLU A 175 -25.63 -4.65 42.91
C GLU A 175 -24.22 -4.45 42.34
N GLU A 176 -23.22 -5.17 42.86
CA GLU A 176 -21.82 -5.05 42.41
C GLU A 176 -21.51 -5.87 41.15
N ARG A 177 -22.32 -6.89 40.84
CA ARG A 177 -22.04 -7.86 39.76
C ARG A 177 -21.81 -7.19 38.41
N HIS A 178 -22.66 -6.25 38.04
CA HIS A 178 -22.55 -5.55 36.76
C HIS A 178 -21.29 -4.66 36.69
N SER A 179 -20.93 -4.02 37.80
CA SER A 179 -19.74 -3.17 37.91
C SER A 179 -18.46 -3.99 37.72
N ILE A 180 -18.37 -5.13 38.42
CA ILE A 180 -17.27 -6.09 38.30
C ILE A 180 -17.21 -6.66 36.86
N GLY A 181 -18.37 -6.98 36.27
CA GLY A 181 -18.48 -7.50 34.90
C GLY A 181 -17.91 -6.55 33.87
N THR A 182 -18.36 -5.30 33.92
CA THR A 182 -17.87 -4.22 33.05
C THR A 182 -16.37 -4.02 33.21
N THR A 183 -15.88 -4.00 34.45
CA THR A 183 -14.45 -3.84 34.76
C THR A 183 -13.62 -4.97 34.15
N SER A 184 -14.07 -6.22 34.27
CA SER A 184 -13.36 -7.39 33.70
C SER A 184 -13.18 -7.29 32.17
N VAL A 185 -14.23 -6.88 31.46
CA VAL A 185 -14.22 -6.72 29.99
C VAL A 185 -13.30 -5.58 29.58
N GLN A 186 -13.32 -4.46 30.29
CA GLN A 186 -12.44 -3.32 30.03
C GLN A 186 -10.96 -3.68 30.20
N TYR A 187 -10.60 -4.40 31.26
CA TYR A 187 -9.23 -4.84 31.48
C TYR A 187 -8.78 -5.87 30.45
N ALA A 188 -9.64 -6.84 30.09
CA ALA A 188 -9.31 -7.83 29.05
C ALA A 188 -9.01 -7.13 27.71
N HIS A 189 -9.84 -6.16 27.32
CA HIS A 189 -9.58 -5.33 26.14
C HIS A 189 -8.28 -4.53 26.26
N TRP A 190 -8.04 -3.89 27.41
CA TRP A 190 -6.82 -3.11 27.64
C TRP A 190 -5.57 -3.96 27.49
N PHE A 191 -5.47 -5.11 28.16
CA PHE A 191 -4.31 -6.00 28.05
C PHE A 191 -4.05 -6.45 26.62
N LEU A 192 -5.09 -6.90 25.91
CA LEU A 192 -4.94 -7.34 24.51
C LEU A 192 -4.49 -6.20 23.58
N ARG A 193 -4.92 -4.97 23.86
CA ARG A 193 -4.45 -3.78 23.15
C ARG A 193 -2.97 -3.50 23.41
N GLU A 194 -2.55 -3.42 24.66
CA GLU A 194 -1.14 -3.15 25.00
C GLU A 194 -0.22 -4.26 24.46
N MET A 195 -0.63 -5.53 24.53
CA MET A 195 0.09 -6.65 23.92
C MET A 195 0.21 -6.49 22.40
N SER A 196 -0.89 -6.12 21.72
CA SER A 196 -0.90 -5.93 20.27
C SER A 196 -0.05 -4.73 19.83
N GLU A 197 -0.06 -3.65 20.62
CA GLU A 197 0.77 -2.46 20.40
C GLU A 197 2.25 -2.79 20.54
N GLU A 198 2.64 -3.53 21.57
CA GLU A 198 4.04 -3.97 21.75
C GLU A 198 4.50 -4.86 20.60
N VAL A 199 3.70 -5.83 20.18
CA VAL A 199 4.04 -6.67 19.01
C VAL A 199 4.22 -5.81 17.76
N ASN A 200 3.33 -4.84 17.53
CA ASN A 200 3.46 -3.91 16.41
C ASN A 200 4.71 -3.02 16.49
N GLN A 201 5.13 -2.62 17.69
CA GLN A 201 6.36 -1.85 17.91
C GLN A 201 7.61 -2.69 17.62
N VAL A 202 7.62 -3.96 18.05
CA VAL A 202 8.70 -4.90 17.74
C VAL A 202 8.76 -5.15 16.23
N ILE A 203 7.63 -5.43 15.57
CA ILE A 203 7.54 -5.60 14.11
C ILE A 203 8.04 -4.35 13.40
N THR A 204 7.61 -3.16 13.83
CA THR A 204 8.08 -1.88 13.29
C THR A 204 9.61 -1.79 13.34
N SER A 205 10.19 -2.09 14.50
CA SER A 205 11.64 -2.02 14.69
C SER A 205 12.39 -3.02 13.82
N ILE A 206 11.83 -4.22 13.62
CA ILE A 206 12.38 -5.23 12.69
C ILE A 206 12.28 -4.73 11.25
N CYS A 207 11.14 -4.17 10.85
CA CYS A 207 10.96 -3.59 9.52
C CYS A 207 11.93 -2.44 9.26
N GLU A 208 12.16 -1.55 10.22
CA GLU A 208 13.14 -0.47 10.11
C GLU A 208 14.55 -1.01 9.86
N GLU A 209 14.99 -2.00 10.63
CA GLU A 209 16.29 -2.66 10.44
C GLU A 209 16.39 -3.34 9.07
N GLN A 210 15.35 -4.06 8.64
CA GLN A 210 15.32 -4.72 7.32
C GLN A 210 15.28 -3.70 6.17
N CYS A 211 14.56 -2.59 6.31
CA CYS A 211 14.58 -1.48 5.37
C CYS A 211 15.99 -0.87 5.26
N LEU A 212 16.71 -0.70 6.38
CA LEU A 212 18.10 -0.22 6.37
C LEU A 212 19.06 -1.21 5.69
N LEU A 213 18.88 -2.51 5.91
CA LEU A 213 19.67 -3.53 5.21
C LEU A 213 19.40 -3.52 3.70
N ASN A 214 18.14 -3.44 3.27
CA ASN A 214 17.80 -3.31 1.86
C ASN A 214 18.29 -1.99 1.26
N TYR A 215 18.28 -0.90 2.01
CA TYR A 215 18.82 0.38 1.56
C TYR A 215 20.32 0.26 1.22
N LYS A 216 21.11 -0.50 2.00
CA LYS A 216 22.54 -0.76 1.71
C LYS A 216 22.76 -1.54 0.40
N LEU A 217 21.73 -2.21 -0.13
CA LEU A 217 21.79 -2.94 -1.40
C LEU A 217 21.52 -2.05 -2.62
N LEU A 218 21.13 -0.78 -2.43
CA LEU A 218 20.82 0.11 -3.53
C LEU A 218 22.06 0.40 -4.40
N PRO A 219 21.90 0.53 -5.73
CA PRO A 219 23.02 0.73 -6.66
C PRO A 219 23.92 1.92 -6.32
N LYS A 220 23.39 2.97 -5.70
CA LYS A 220 24.15 4.15 -5.27
C LYS A 220 25.32 3.83 -4.34
N HIS A 221 25.23 2.78 -3.52
CA HIS A 221 26.33 2.36 -2.64
C HIS A 221 27.47 1.67 -3.39
N SER A 222 27.24 1.24 -4.63
CA SER A 222 28.29 0.68 -5.50
C SER A 222 29.20 1.76 -6.09
N ALA A 223 28.77 3.04 -6.12
CA ALA A 223 29.55 4.12 -6.70
C ALA A 223 30.93 4.29 -6.01
N ALA A 224 30.98 4.19 -4.68
CA ALA A 224 32.23 4.25 -3.92
C ALA A 224 33.19 3.11 -4.29
N ILE A 225 32.66 1.91 -4.54
CA ILE A 225 33.43 0.75 -4.97
C ILE A 225 34.01 0.98 -6.36
N ILE A 226 33.19 1.43 -7.32
CA ILE A 226 33.63 1.74 -8.69
C ILE A 226 34.72 2.82 -8.70
N LEU A 227 34.55 3.90 -7.92
CA LEU A 227 35.55 4.96 -7.78
C LEU A 227 36.86 4.43 -7.20
N SER A 228 36.80 3.61 -6.15
CA SER A 228 37.98 3.01 -5.51
C SER A 228 38.76 2.09 -6.47
N GLN A 229 38.07 1.30 -7.30
CA GLN A 229 38.70 0.44 -8.30
C GLN A 229 39.38 1.27 -9.39
N ARG A 230 38.76 2.36 -9.85
CA ARG A 230 39.34 3.26 -10.87
C ARG A 230 40.57 4.00 -10.36
N GLN A 231 40.61 4.35 -9.07
CA GLN A 231 41.77 4.98 -8.43
C GLN A 231 42.92 3.98 -8.18
N LYS A 232 42.64 2.73 -7.78
CA LYS A 232 43.65 1.66 -7.62
C LYS A 232 44.43 1.36 -8.91
N VAL A 233 43.82 1.58 -10.09
CA VAL A 233 44.50 1.44 -11.39
C VAL A 233 45.46 2.60 -11.68
N LYS A 234 45.20 3.80 -11.12
CA LYS A 234 46.03 5.00 -11.34
C LYS A 234 47.14 5.19 -10.32
N ASP A 235 46.93 4.84 -9.05
CA ASP A 235 47.92 4.99 -7.97
C ASP A 235 48.44 3.63 -7.49
N LYS A 236 49.66 3.27 -7.91
CA LYS A 236 50.44 2.13 -7.38
C LYS A 236 51.06 2.39 -6.00
N ARG A 237 50.58 3.38 -5.23
CA ARG A 237 51.13 3.71 -3.89
C ARG A 237 50.12 3.37 -2.79
N ASP A 238 50.60 2.60 -1.83
CA ASP A 238 49.92 2.01 -0.67
C ASP A 238 49.11 2.99 0.22
N LYS A 239 47.99 3.52 -0.28
CA LYS A 239 46.93 4.03 0.60
C LYS A 239 45.96 2.89 0.87
N LYS A 240 45.96 2.37 2.11
CA LYS A 240 44.90 1.49 2.63
C LYS A 240 43.57 2.26 2.61
N ILE A 241 42.85 2.20 1.50
CA ILE A 241 41.45 2.62 1.43
C ILE A 241 40.69 1.63 2.32
N GLN A 242 40.08 2.13 3.40
CA GLN A 242 39.21 1.31 4.25
C GLN A 242 38.02 0.87 3.40
N GLU A 243 37.96 -0.43 3.07
CA GLU A 243 36.86 -0.97 2.27
C GLU A 243 35.56 -0.86 3.10
N PRO A 244 34.47 -0.33 2.53
CA PRO A 244 33.20 -0.28 3.21
C PRO A 244 32.74 -1.70 3.58
N GLU A 245 32.08 -1.81 4.73
CA GLU A 245 31.51 -3.07 5.21
C GLU A 245 30.54 -3.63 4.16
N LYS A 246 30.75 -4.89 3.75
CA LYS A 246 29.94 -5.49 2.69
C LYS A 246 28.62 -6.00 3.27
N PRO A 247 27.48 -5.77 2.60
CA PRO A 247 26.21 -6.37 3.00
C PRO A 247 26.35 -7.89 3.19
N GLY A 248 25.80 -8.41 4.29
CA GLY A 248 25.92 -9.79 4.71
C GLY A 248 26.92 -10.02 5.84
N GLN A 249 27.86 -9.11 6.10
CA GLN A 249 28.79 -9.23 7.24
C GLN A 249 28.06 -9.18 8.59
N GLU A 250 26.97 -8.40 8.68
CA GLU A 250 26.11 -8.32 9.85
C GLU A 250 25.46 -9.68 10.22
N SER A 251 25.36 -10.58 9.24
CA SER A 251 24.79 -11.93 9.41
C SER A 251 25.83 -12.98 9.78
N VAL A 252 27.13 -12.66 9.73
CA VAL A 252 28.20 -13.61 10.06
C VAL A 252 28.38 -13.66 11.59
N ARG A 253 27.62 -14.55 12.22
CA ARG A 253 27.67 -14.75 13.68
C ARG A 253 28.89 -15.57 14.09
N LYS A 254 29.67 -15.04 15.02
CA LYS A 254 30.80 -15.74 15.66
C LYS A 254 30.43 -16.46 16.97
N ASN A 255 29.63 -15.82 17.82
CA ASN A 255 29.16 -16.36 19.11
C ASN A 255 27.70 -15.93 19.36
N ARG A 256 26.88 -16.81 19.94
CA ARG A 256 25.48 -16.56 20.31
C ARG A 256 25.32 -15.75 21.60
N GLU A 257 26.35 -15.69 22.44
CA GLU A 257 26.34 -14.85 23.65
C GLU A 257 26.34 -13.35 23.32
N ASN A 258 26.80 -12.98 22.11
CA ASN A 258 26.75 -11.62 21.60
C ASN A 258 25.38 -11.36 20.96
N PHE A 259 24.44 -10.87 21.77
CA PHE A 259 23.10 -10.48 21.31
C PHE A 259 23.15 -9.19 20.49
N THR A 260 22.83 -9.29 19.21
CA THR A 260 22.56 -8.12 18.36
C THR A 260 21.20 -7.50 18.69
N ARG A 261 20.94 -6.28 18.20
CA ARG A 261 19.61 -5.67 18.30
C ARG A 261 18.54 -6.57 17.66
N MET A 262 18.86 -7.15 16.50
CA MET A 262 17.95 -8.06 15.79
C MET A 262 17.65 -9.33 16.56
N ASP A 263 18.61 -9.88 17.32
CA ASP A 263 18.35 -11.04 18.19
C ASP A 263 17.31 -10.74 19.26
N LYS A 264 17.48 -9.60 19.94
CA LYS A 264 16.55 -9.17 21.00
C LYS A 264 15.14 -8.94 20.45
N LEU A 265 15.03 -8.31 19.28
CA LEU A 265 13.75 -8.08 18.61
C LEU A 265 13.07 -9.38 18.18
N HIS A 266 13.82 -10.34 17.62
CA HIS A 266 13.23 -11.64 17.22
C HIS A 266 12.81 -12.48 18.42
N MET A 267 13.55 -12.42 19.53
CA MET A 267 13.14 -13.07 20.78
C MET A 267 11.84 -12.47 21.30
N ALA A 268 11.77 -11.13 21.40
CA ALA A 268 10.54 -10.43 21.81
C ALA A 268 9.36 -10.81 20.93
N LEU A 269 9.55 -10.77 19.60
CA LEU A 269 8.51 -11.11 18.64
C LEU A 269 8.01 -12.54 18.84
N THR A 270 8.91 -13.50 18.94
CA THR A 270 8.56 -14.93 19.07
C THR A 270 7.77 -15.19 20.36
N ASP A 271 8.22 -14.63 21.48
CA ASP A 271 7.58 -14.85 22.77
C ASP A 271 6.22 -14.15 22.88
N LEU A 272 6.07 -12.92 22.37
CA LEU A 272 4.78 -12.24 22.32
C LEU A 272 3.81 -12.91 21.34
N CYS A 273 4.30 -13.35 20.17
CA CYS A 273 3.51 -14.10 19.21
C CYS A 273 3.00 -15.42 19.82
N TYR A 274 3.84 -16.11 20.60
CA TYR A 274 3.41 -17.29 21.35
C TYR A 274 2.27 -16.95 22.31
N ALA A 275 2.38 -15.84 23.06
CA ALA A 275 1.34 -15.42 24.00
C ALA A 275 0.00 -15.15 23.28
N ILE A 276 0.00 -14.39 22.19
CA ILE A 276 -1.21 -14.08 21.41
C ILE A 276 -1.82 -15.35 20.77
N ASN A 277 -0.98 -16.30 20.38
CA ASN A 277 -1.42 -17.54 19.74
C ASN A 277 -1.81 -18.65 20.74
N TYR A 278 -1.57 -18.46 22.05
CA TYR A 278 -1.75 -19.49 23.07
C TYR A 278 -3.18 -20.01 23.18
N CYS A 279 -4.17 -19.12 23.10
CA CYS A 279 -5.59 -19.48 23.18
C CYS A 279 -6.38 -18.91 21.98
N THR A 280 -7.44 -19.61 21.59
CA THR A 280 -8.31 -19.19 20.48
C THR A 280 -9.31 -18.12 20.93
N VAL A 281 -9.94 -18.33 22.08
CA VAL A 281 -10.95 -17.44 22.65
C VAL A 281 -10.74 -17.33 24.16
N ILE A 282 -10.77 -16.10 24.68
CA ILE A 282 -10.81 -15.81 26.11
C ILE A 282 -12.25 -15.41 26.45
N GLN A 283 -12.91 -16.20 27.30
CA GLN A 283 -14.26 -15.90 27.77
C GLN A 283 -14.17 -15.01 29.01
N VAL A 284 -14.74 -13.81 28.92
CA VAL A 284 -14.77 -12.83 30.00
C VAL A 284 -16.20 -12.35 30.17
N TRP A 285 -16.84 -12.75 31.27
CA TRP A 285 -18.26 -12.57 31.48
C TRP A 285 -19.06 -13.11 30.28
N ASP A 286 -19.87 -12.29 29.62
CA ASP A 286 -20.68 -12.69 28.44
C ASP A 286 -19.97 -12.40 27.09
N HIS A 287 -18.67 -12.08 27.10
CA HIS A 287 -17.91 -11.68 25.92
C HIS A 287 -16.79 -12.69 25.59
N GLY A 288 -16.67 -13.03 24.31
CA GLY A 288 -15.56 -13.83 23.77
C GLY A 288 -14.52 -12.94 23.07
N PHE A 289 -13.32 -12.85 23.62
CA PHE A 289 -12.20 -12.15 23.01
C PHE A 289 -11.36 -13.11 22.17
N VAL A 290 -11.01 -12.72 20.93
CA VAL A 290 -10.17 -13.51 20.03
C VAL A 290 -8.83 -12.78 19.84
N PRO A 291 -7.75 -13.16 20.58
CA PRO A 291 -6.50 -12.38 20.59
C PRO A 291 -5.88 -12.19 19.20
N ARG A 292 -5.93 -13.22 18.36
CA ARG A 292 -5.36 -13.17 16.99
C ARG A 292 -6.06 -12.14 16.09
N GLU A 293 -7.39 -12.13 16.08
CA GLU A 293 -8.16 -11.16 15.28
C GLU A 293 -7.97 -9.75 15.81
N PHE A 294 -7.88 -9.60 17.14
CA PHE A 294 -7.60 -8.32 17.78
C PHE A 294 -6.25 -7.75 17.32
N PHE A 295 -5.21 -8.58 17.32
CA PHE A 295 -3.89 -8.20 16.80
C PHE A 295 -3.91 -7.88 15.31
N LEU A 296 -4.60 -8.69 14.49
CA LEU A 296 -4.66 -8.53 13.04
C LEU A 296 -5.21 -7.14 12.64
N GLN A 297 -6.26 -6.67 13.31
CA GLN A 297 -6.83 -5.32 13.08
C GLN A 297 -5.84 -4.19 13.39
N HIS A 298 -5.04 -4.35 14.45
CA HIS A 298 -4.01 -3.37 14.81
C HIS A 298 -2.85 -3.39 13.79
N LEU A 299 -2.49 -4.58 13.30
CA LEU A 299 -1.46 -4.76 12.28
C LEU A 299 -1.84 -4.07 10.96
N GLU A 300 -3.09 -4.22 10.50
CA GLU A 300 -3.61 -3.53 9.31
C GLU A 300 -3.49 -2.00 9.44
N THR A 301 -3.95 -1.46 10.58
CA THR A 301 -3.88 -0.02 10.86
C THR A 301 -2.44 0.48 10.89
N ARG A 302 -1.54 -0.30 11.51
CA ARG A 302 -0.12 0.04 11.62
C ARG A 302 0.58 0.00 10.26
N PHE A 303 0.29 -1.01 9.44
CA PHE A 303 0.85 -1.17 8.11
C PHE A 303 0.41 -0.02 7.19
N ASN A 304 -0.88 0.35 7.23
CA ASN A 304 -1.40 1.50 6.47
C ASN A 304 -0.63 2.80 6.80
N LYS A 305 -0.46 3.10 8.10
CA LYS A 305 0.32 4.26 8.55
C LYS A 305 1.80 4.17 8.16
N ALA A 306 2.39 2.98 8.20
CA ALA A 306 3.79 2.78 7.83
C ALA A 306 4.05 3.06 6.34
N LEU A 307 3.15 2.62 5.46
CA LEU A 307 3.25 2.85 4.00
C LEU A 307 3.31 4.35 3.67
N VAL A 308 2.39 5.14 4.23
CA VAL A 308 2.37 6.60 4.03
C VAL A 308 3.58 7.26 4.71
N GLY A 309 3.98 6.79 5.89
CA GLY A 309 5.16 7.29 6.60
C GLY A 309 6.48 7.08 5.84
N MET A 310 6.66 5.92 5.20
CA MET A 310 7.87 5.60 4.42
C MET A 310 8.05 6.47 3.18
N MET A 311 6.99 7.09 2.68
CA MET A 311 7.06 8.04 1.57
C MET A 311 7.77 9.35 1.98
N MET A 312 7.90 9.64 3.28
CA MET A 312 8.61 10.80 3.82
C MET A 312 8.19 12.13 3.17
N TYR A 313 6.91 12.26 2.82
CA TYR A 313 6.41 13.45 2.16
C TYR A 313 6.36 14.64 3.13
N ASN A 314 7.12 15.68 2.81
CA ASN A 314 7.12 16.93 3.57
C ASN A 314 6.54 18.06 2.69
N PRO A 315 5.34 18.57 3.00
CA PRO A 315 4.71 19.63 2.22
C PRO A 315 5.42 20.99 2.33
N GLU A 316 6.21 21.23 3.38
CA GLU A 316 6.95 22.49 3.55
C GLU A 316 8.19 22.53 2.65
N THR A 317 8.91 21.41 2.54
CA THR A 317 10.14 21.31 1.72
C THR A 317 9.88 20.79 0.31
N ASN A 318 8.67 20.28 0.02
CA ASN A 318 8.32 19.55 -1.19
C ASN A 318 9.22 18.32 -1.43
N GLU A 319 9.70 17.70 -0.36
CA GLU A 319 10.49 16.48 -0.42
C GLU A 319 9.58 15.25 -0.39
N ILE A 320 9.93 14.24 -1.17
CA ILE A 320 9.24 12.96 -1.23
C ILE A 320 10.26 11.87 -1.53
N ALA A 321 10.05 10.66 -1.00
CA ALA A 321 10.89 9.52 -1.33
C ALA A 321 10.78 9.17 -2.83
N LYS A 322 11.88 8.68 -3.41
CA LYS A 322 11.87 8.13 -4.77
C LYS A 322 10.96 6.90 -4.82
N PRO A 323 10.14 6.71 -5.86
CA PRO A 323 9.28 5.54 -5.99
C PRO A 323 10.01 4.21 -5.82
N SER A 324 11.22 4.05 -6.37
CA SER A 324 12.02 2.83 -6.25
C SER A 324 12.49 2.55 -4.82
N GLU A 325 12.88 3.60 -4.08
CA GLU A 325 13.28 3.50 -2.67
C GLU A 325 12.08 3.13 -1.79
N LEU A 326 10.92 3.77 -2.02
CA LEU A 326 9.67 3.42 -1.34
C LEU A 326 9.28 1.97 -1.63
N LEU A 327 9.26 1.56 -2.89
CA LEU A 327 8.91 0.19 -3.29
C LEU A 327 9.82 -0.86 -2.63
N ASN A 328 11.12 -0.60 -2.56
CA ASN A 328 12.06 -1.48 -1.85
C ASN A 328 11.77 -1.54 -0.35
N GLY A 329 11.41 -0.42 0.28
CA GLY A 329 10.96 -0.38 1.67
C GLY A 329 9.66 -1.16 1.89
N VAL A 330 8.66 -0.99 1.01
CA VAL A 330 7.39 -1.73 1.06
C VAL A 330 7.64 -3.24 0.93
N ARG A 331 8.48 -3.68 -0.02
CA ARG A 331 8.85 -5.10 -0.18
C ARG A 331 9.55 -5.65 1.06
N ALA A 332 10.46 -4.87 1.66
CA ALA A 332 11.12 -5.25 2.91
C ALA A 332 10.10 -5.46 4.03
N TYR A 333 9.17 -4.52 4.18
CA TYR A 333 8.10 -4.55 5.18
C TYR A 333 7.20 -5.77 4.98
N MET A 334 6.77 -6.02 3.73
CA MET A 334 5.95 -7.20 3.39
C MET A 334 6.67 -8.51 3.69
N ASN A 335 7.97 -8.62 3.42
CA ASN A 335 8.74 -9.82 3.75
C ASN A 335 8.79 -10.10 5.26
N VAL A 336 8.93 -9.06 6.08
CA VAL A 336 8.86 -9.19 7.55
C VAL A 336 7.46 -9.62 7.96
N LEU A 337 6.42 -8.98 7.45
CA LEU A 337 5.04 -9.32 7.77
C LEU A 337 4.69 -10.76 7.37
N GLN A 338 5.13 -11.23 6.20
CA GLN A 338 4.96 -12.61 5.78
C GLN A 338 5.62 -13.60 6.73
N SER A 339 6.78 -13.24 7.30
CA SER A 339 7.48 -14.09 8.26
C SER A 339 6.70 -14.31 9.57
N ILE A 340 5.74 -13.43 9.89
CA ILE A 340 4.92 -13.53 11.11
C ILE A 340 4.04 -14.79 11.10
N GLU A 341 3.62 -15.25 9.92
CA GLU A 341 2.81 -16.47 9.77
C GLU A 341 3.52 -17.72 10.33
N ASN A 342 4.85 -17.70 10.46
CA ASN A 342 5.60 -18.79 11.08
C ASN A 342 5.40 -18.86 12.60
N TYR A 343 4.95 -17.77 13.24
CA TYR A 343 4.81 -17.67 14.70
C TYR A 343 3.33 -17.63 15.13
N ILE A 344 2.46 -17.02 14.32
CA ILE A 344 1.03 -16.89 14.61
C ILE A 344 0.22 -17.44 13.43
N HIS A 345 -0.82 -18.22 13.72
CA HIS A 345 -1.79 -18.67 12.73
C HIS A 345 -2.72 -17.50 12.31
N ILE A 346 -2.20 -16.60 11.49
CA ILE A 346 -2.92 -15.49 10.86
C ILE A 346 -2.74 -15.54 9.34
N ASP A 347 -3.70 -14.97 8.62
CA ASP A 347 -3.64 -14.79 7.17
C ASP A 347 -3.08 -13.39 6.87
N ILE A 348 -1.78 -13.29 6.56
CA ILE A 348 -1.17 -11.99 6.22
C ILE A 348 -1.55 -11.52 4.83
N VAL A 349 -1.96 -12.45 3.95
CA VAL A 349 -2.39 -12.13 2.59
C VAL A 349 -3.67 -11.30 2.66
N ARG A 350 -4.57 -11.59 3.61
CA ARG A 350 -5.73 -10.74 3.91
C ARG A 350 -5.33 -9.32 4.29
N VAL A 351 -4.30 -9.14 5.13
CA VAL A 351 -3.78 -7.81 5.51
C VAL A 351 -3.28 -7.05 4.28
N PHE A 352 -2.52 -7.71 3.42
CA PHE A 352 -2.03 -7.10 2.17
C PHE A 352 -3.17 -6.71 1.22
N ASN A 353 -4.17 -7.58 1.06
CA ASN A 353 -5.33 -7.34 0.21
C ASN A 353 -6.26 -6.25 0.74
N ASN A 354 -6.24 -5.97 2.04
CA ASN A 354 -6.99 -4.87 2.63
C ASN A 354 -6.23 -3.54 2.49
N VAL A 355 -4.93 -3.53 2.79
CA VAL A 355 -4.16 -2.28 2.89
C VAL A 355 -3.61 -1.80 1.54
N LEU A 356 -3.03 -2.68 0.71
CA LEU A 356 -2.36 -2.25 -0.53
C LEU A 356 -3.34 -1.72 -1.59
N PRO A 357 -4.50 -2.37 -1.87
CA PRO A 357 -5.48 -1.81 -2.80
C PRO A 357 -6.04 -0.47 -2.33
N MET A 358 -6.18 -0.26 -1.02
CA MET A 358 -6.62 1.02 -0.47
C MET A 358 -5.65 2.15 -0.82
N GLN A 359 -4.33 1.88 -0.85
CA GLN A 359 -3.32 2.87 -1.24
C GLN A 359 -3.36 3.28 -2.73
N THR A 360 -4.06 2.50 -3.57
CA THR A 360 -4.29 2.82 -5.00
C THR A 360 -5.40 3.85 -5.22
N GLN A 361 -6.22 4.11 -4.21
CA GLN A 361 -7.26 5.13 -4.22
C GLN A 361 -6.70 6.47 -3.74
N PRO A 362 -7.30 7.64 -4.06
CA PRO A 362 -6.80 8.94 -3.59
C PRO A 362 -6.94 9.16 -2.07
N THR A 363 -7.91 8.51 -1.43
CA THR A 363 -8.13 8.55 0.01
C THR A 363 -8.33 7.15 0.56
N ASP A 364 -7.90 6.92 1.80
CA ASP A 364 -8.11 5.66 2.50
C ASP A 364 -9.52 5.56 3.12
N ALA A 365 -9.82 4.47 3.83
CA ALA A 365 -11.12 4.24 4.47
C ALA A 365 -11.47 5.29 5.54
N ASN A 366 -10.48 6.00 6.09
CA ASN A 366 -10.64 7.05 7.08
C ASN A 366 -10.68 8.46 6.45
N GLY A 367 -10.56 8.57 5.12
CA GLY A 367 -10.49 9.84 4.40
C GLY A 367 -9.09 10.46 4.36
N GLU A 368 -8.06 9.73 4.80
CA GLU A 368 -6.67 10.21 4.81
C GLU A 368 -6.02 10.07 3.42
N LYS A 369 -5.05 10.94 3.13
CA LYS A 369 -4.35 10.97 1.83
C LYS A 369 -3.42 9.77 1.68
N THR A 370 -3.54 9.06 0.57
CA THR A 370 -2.74 7.87 0.25
C THR A 370 -1.46 8.20 -0.51
N ILE A 371 -0.64 7.18 -0.75
CA ILE A 371 0.50 7.21 -1.68
C ILE A 371 0.06 7.77 -3.06
N THR A 372 -1.06 7.29 -3.60
CA THR A 372 -1.58 7.74 -4.91
C THR A 372 -1.82 9.24 -4.95
N HIS A 373 -2.49 9.81 -3.94
CA HIS A 373 -2.76 11.24 -3.90
C HIS A 373 -1.47 12.06 -3.79
N ASN A 374 -0.59 11.68 -2.88
CA ASN A 374 0.61 12.45 -2.57
C ASN A 374 1.60 12.46 -3.75
N TYR A 375 1.85 11.32 -4.40
CA TYR A 375 2.68 11.30 -5.61
C TYR A 375 2.02 12.05 -6.77
N THR A 376 0.71 11.86 -7.00
CA THR A 376 0.00 12.58 -8.07
C THR A 376 0.11 14.10 -7.87
N HIS A 377 -0.08 14.58 -6.64
CA HIS A 377 0.08 15.98 -6.29
C HIS A 377 1.52 16.46 -6.51
N TRP A 378 2.51 15.71 -6.02
CA TRP A 378 3.92 16.09 -6.15
C TRP A 378 4.38 16.15 -7.61
N TYR A 379 4.03 15.18 -8.45
CA TYR A 379 4.38 15.20 -9.87
C TYR A 379 3.75 16.41 -10.58
N LEU A 380 2.48 16.73 -10.30
CA LEU A 380 1.79 17.85 -10.93
C LEU A 380 2.29 19.19 -10.43
N GLU A 381 2.22 19.43 -9.12
CA GLU A 381 2.43 20.75 -8.51
C GLU A 381 3.90 21.09 -8.24
N VAL A 382 4.79 20.08 -8.20
CA VAL A 382 6.22 20.28 -7.94
C VAL A 382 7.04 20.01 -9.20
N LEU A 383 7.06 18.76 -9.70
CA LEU A 383 7.96 18.39 -10.79
C LEU A 383 7.54 19.07 -12.11
N LEU A 384 6.33 18.81 -12.58
CA LEU A 384 5.85 19.28 -13.89
C LEU A 384 5.64 20.79 -13.92
N MET A 385 5.24 21.40 -12.80
CA MET A 385 5.22 22.86 -12.67
C MET A 385 6.62 23.48 -12.82
N ARG A 386 7.68 22.88 -12.24
CA ARG A 386 9.06 23.34 -12.46
C ARG A 386 9.47 23.20 -13.94
N VAL A 387 9.13 22.09 -14.60
CA VAL A 387 9.39 21.92 -16.04
C VAL A 387 8.70 23.02 -16.87
N ALA A 388 7.45 23.35 -16.53
CA ALA A 388 6.61 24.30 -17.28
C ALA A 388 6.96 25.78 -17.05
N CYS A 389 7.49 26.13 -15.87
CA CYS A 389 7.82 27.50 -15.49
C CYS A 389 9.29 27.83 -15.76
N ASN A 390 10.20 26.87 -15.65
CA ASN A 390 11.64 27.09 -15.73
C ASN A 390 12.24 26.46 -16.99
N SER A 391 11.95 27.07 -18.14
CA SER A 391 12.46 26.61 -19.43
C SER A 391 14.00 26.51 -19.43
N GLY A 392 14.54 25.40 -19.95
CA GLY A 392 15.98 25.14 -19.97
C GLY A 392 16.56 24.48 -18.72
N GLN A 393 15.80 24.34 -17.62
CA GLN A 393 16.29 23.66 -16.40
C GLN A 393 16.02 22.16 -16.42
N ILE A 394 14.80 21.74 -16.74
CA ILE A 394 14.41 20.33 -16.83
C ILE A 394 13.88 20.07 -18.25
N VAL A 395 14.43 19.04 -18.90
CA VAL A 395 14.13 18.70 -20.29
C VAL A 395 13.70 17.25 -20.38
N PHE A 396 12.61 16.99 -21.12
CA PHE A 396 12.25 15.63 -21.47
C PHE A 396 13.23 15.08 -22.51
N SER A 397 13.86 13.94 -22.23
CA SER A 397 14.78 13.28 -23.13
C SER A 397 14.17 11.99 -23.66
N PRO A 398 13.76 11.95 -24.95
CA PRO A 398 13.30 10.72 -25.59
C PRO A 398 14.35 9.60 -25.54
N SER A 399 15.63 9.92 -25.79
CA SER A 399 16.72 8.93 -25.81
C SER A 399 16.94 8.24 -24.48
N ARG A 400 16.79 8.98 -23.37
CA ARG A 400 16.94 8.45 -22.00
C ARG A 400 15.62 7.96 -21.39
N LYS A 401 14.49 8.17 -22.08
CA LYS A 401 13.13 7.94 -21.55
C LYS A 401 12.94 8.52 -20.14
N ALA A 402 13.34 9.78 -19.96
CA ALA A 402 13.33 10.44 -18.67
C ALA A 402 13.18 11.97 -18.79
N PHE A 403 12.73 12.61 -17.72
CA PHE A 403 12.98 14.05 -17.51
C PHE A 403 14.35 14.24 -16.86
N VAL A 404 15.17 15.12 -17.42
CA VAL A 404 16.58 15.30 -17.00
C VAL A 404 16.83 16.73 -16.59
N SER A 405 17.48 16.92 -15.45
CA SER A 405 17.95 18.23 -14.99
C SER A 405 19.21 18.66 -15.76
N VAL A 406 19.11 19.72 -16.55
CA VAL A 406 20.18 20.21 -17.46
C VAL A 406 20.93 21.41 -16.88
N SER A 407 20.26 22.23 -16.08
CA SER A 407 20.87 23.39 -15.41
C SER A 407 20.30 23.52 -14.00
N GLN A 408 21.13 23.94 -13.05
CA GLN A 408 20.65 24.38 -11.75
C GLN A 408 20.00 25.76 -11.90
N GLY A 409 18.80 25.91 -11.34
CA GLY A 409 18.10 27.19 -11.20
C GLY A 409 18.21 27.73 -9.78
N ASP A 410 17.47 28.81 -9.50
CA ASP A 410 17.25 29.28 -8.13
C ASP A 410 16.28 28.34 -7.40
N GLY A 411 16.76 27.69 -6.33
CA GLY A 411 15.97 26.80 -5.46
C GLY A 411 16.65 25.46 -5.14
N PRO A 412 15.96 24.57 -4.38
CA PRO A 412 16.48 23.25 -4.05
C PRO A 412 16.66 22.41 -5.32
N PHE A 413 17.87 21.90 -5.53
CA PHE A 413 18.19 21.06 -6.67
C PHE A 413 17.38 19.75 -6.60
N VAL A 414 16.59 19.50 -7.64
CA VAL A 414 15.88 18.23 -7.85
C VAL A 414 16.46 17.61 -9.11
N ALA A 415 17.06 16.42 -8.95
CA ALA A 415 17.45 15.59 -10.08
C ALA A 415 16.19 14.92 -10.63
N ALA A 416 15.60 15.49 -11.67
CA ALA A 416 14.31 15.05 -12.21
C ALA A 416 14.37 13.57 -12.67
N GLU A 417 15.52 13.13 -13.15
CA GLU A 417 15.77 11.77 -13.60
C GLU A 417 15.67 10.73 -12.48
N GLU A 418 15.86 11.13 -11.21
CA GLU A 418 15.71 10.24 -10.06
C GLU A 418 14.26 10.06 -9.61
N TYR A 419 13.31 10.69 -10.30
CA TYR A 419 11.87 10.59 -10.03
C TYR A 419 11.04 10.27 -11.28
N ALA A 420 11.54 10.61 -12.46
CA ALA A 420 10.80 10.53 -13.72
C ALA A 420 11.62 9.94 -14.87
N ASP A 421 12.46 8.94 -14.57
CA ASP A 421 12.91 7.96 -15.56
C ASP A 421 11.93 6.79 -15.65
N LEU A 422 12.14 5.90 -16.62
CA LEU A 422 11.29 4.73 -16.80
C LEU A 422 11.35 3.76 -15.60
N THR A 423 12.48 3.69 -14.89
CA THR A 423 12.66 2.79 -13.74
C THR A 423 11.80 3.23 -12.55
N GLU A 424 11.84 4.51 -12.22
CA GLU A 424 11.08 5.13 -11.15
C GLU A 424 9.59 5.11 -11.46
N LEU A 425 9.19 5.38 -12.71
CA LEU A 425 7.78 5.28 -13.11
C LEU A 425 7.26 3.84 -13.09
N ARG A 426 8.09 2.83 -13.37
CA ARG A 426 7.74 1.42 -13.17
C ARG A 426 7.54 1.10 -11.70
N ALA A 427 8.42 1.59 -10.83
CA ALA A 427 8.27 1.42 -9.39
C ALA A 427 6.99 2.11 -8.86
N LEU A 428 6.68 3.31 -9.37
CA LEU A 428 5.43 4.00 -9.07
C LEU A 428 4.21 3.21 -9.53
N ALA A 429 4.23 2.70 -10.78
CA ALA A 429 3.14 1.90 -11.34
C ALA A 429 2.90 0.60 -10.54
N GLU A 430 3.96 -0.01 -9.99
CA GLU A 430 3.82 -1.17 -9.11
C GLU A 430 3.21 -0.80 -7.74
N LEU A 431 3.52 0.37 -7.20
CA LEU A 431 2.97 0.86 -5.92
C LEU A 431 1.49 1.23 -6.01
N ILE A 432 1.10 1.99 -7.05
CA ILE A 432 -0.25 2.58 -7.15
C ILE A 432 -1.18 1.84 -8.12
N GLY A 433 -0.62 0.92 -8.91
CA GLY A 433 -1.36 0.05 -9.82
C GLY A 433 -2.17 0.79 -10.90
N PRO A 434 -3.03 0.07 -11.65
CA PRO A 434 -3.88 0.67 -12.69
C PRO A 434 -4.81 1.76 -12.16
N TYR A 435 -5.35 1.60 -10.95
CA TYR A 435 -6.26 2.59 -10.35
C TYR A 435 -5.57 3.92 -10.07
N GLY A 436 -4.41 3.90 -9.42
CA GLY A 436 -3.67 5.11 -9.11
C GLY A 436 -3.08 5.77 -10.36
N MET A 437 -2.60 4.98 -11.32
CA MET A 437 -2.12 5.49 -12.60
C MET A 437 -3.25 6.12 -13.44
N LYS A 438 -4.47 5.52 -13.41
CA LYS A 438 -5.66 6.12 -14.03
C LYS A 438 -6.00 7.45 -13.38
N TYR A 439 -6.05 7.52 -12.04
CA TYR A 439 -6.29 8.75 -11.30
C TYR A 439 -5.28 9.85 -11.65
N MET A 440 -3.98 9.53 -11.66
CA MET A 440 -2.94 10.46 -12.07
C MET A 440 -3.13 10.94 -13.51
N GLY A 441 -3.45 10.00 -14.41
CA GLY A 441 -3.78 10.27 -15.81
C GLY A 441 -4.94 11.25 -15.97
N GLU A 442 -6.05 11.05 -15.26
CA GLU A 442 -7.21 11.94 -15.27
C GLU A 442 -6.85 13.35 -14.80
N ARG A 443 -6.07 13.47 -13.72
CA ARG A 443 -5.60 14.77 -13.19
C ARG A 443 -4.65 15.48 -14.16
N LEU A 444 -3.79 14.75 -14.86
CA LEU A 444 -2.98 15.28 -15.96
C LEU A 444 -3.85 15.79 -17.11
N MET A 445 -4.87 15.03 -17.53
CA MET A 445 -5.75 15.44 -18.64
C MET A 445 -6.61 16.66 -18.28
N LEU A 446 -7.04 16.81 -17.03
CA LEU A 446 -7.75 18.01 -16.57
C LEU A 446 -6.86 19.26 -16.65
N ASN A 447 -5.57 19.15 -16.31
CA ASN A 447 -4.61 20.24 -16.48
C ASN A 447 -4.44 20.60 -17.97
N ILE A 448 -4.36 19.60 -18.86
CA ILE A 448 -4.33 19.83 -20.31
C ILE A 448 -5.60 20.54 -20.78
N ALA A 449 -6.78 20.07 -20.36
CA ALA A 449 -8.04 20.67 -20.76
C ALA A 449 -8.14 22.15 -20.33
N SER A 450 -7.61 22.52 -19.16
CA SER A 450 -7.48 23.92 -18.73
C SER A 450 -6.56 24.74 -19.65
N GLN A 451 -5.43 24.18 -20.08
CA GLN A 451 -4.57 24.86 -21.07
C GLN A 451 -5.25 25.02 -22.43
N VAL A 452 -6.04 24.03 -22.86
CA VAL A 452 -6.80 24.08 -24.11
C VAL A 452 -7.87 25.17 -24.07
N ASP A 453 -8.56 25.36 -22.94
CA ASP A 453 -9.54 26.45 -22.78
C ASP A 453 -8.92 27.83 -22.97
N GLU A 454 -7.75 28.05 -22.36
CA GLU A 454 -6.99 29.29 -22.52
C GLU A 454 -6.51 29.51 -23.96
N ILE A 455 -6.10 28.43 -24.64
CA ILE A 455 -5.75 28.46 -26.06
C ILE A 455 -6.96 28.79 -26.93
N LYS A 456 -8.15 28.23 -26.64
CA LYS A 456 -9.39 28.55 -27.37
C LYS A 456 -9.69 30.05 -27.31
N LYS A 457 -9.49 30.71 -26.16
CA LYS A 457 -9.65 32.17 -26.01
C LYS A 457 -8.72 32.94 -26.95
N LEU A 458 -7.45 32.52 -27.08
CA LEU A 458 -6.48 33.13 -28.01
C LEU A 458 -6.90 32.96 -29.48
N VAL A 459 -7.43 31.78 -29.84
CA VAL A 459 -7.93 31.50 -31.18
C VAL A 459 -9.15 32.36 -31.51
N VAL A 460 -10.09 32.50 -30.56
CA VAL A 460 -11.28 33.34 -30.73
C VAL A 460 -10.91 34.82 -30.88
N ALA A 461 -9.96 35.31 -30.08
CA ALA A 461 -9.46 36.69 -30.19
C ALA A 461 -8.84 37.00 -31.57
N ASN A 462 -8.24 35.99 -32.22
CA ASN A 462 -7.56 36.12 -33.50
C ASN A 462 -8.33 35.49 -34.69
N LYS A 463 -9.62 35.19 -34.51
CA LYS A 463 -10.41 34.37 -35.42
C LYS A 463 -10.39 34.86 -36.87
N GLU A 464 -10.61 36.15 -37.10
CA GLU A 464 -10.65 36.73 -38.45
C GLU A 464 -9.29 36.62 -39.16
N THR A 465 -8.20 36.94 -38.46
CA THR A 465 -6.83 36.80 -38.97
C THR A 465 -6.52 35.35 -39.33
N LEU A 466 -6.91 34.39 -38.48
CA LEU A 466 -6.68 32.96 -38.71
C LEU A 466 -7.50 32.41 -39.89
N ILE A 467 -8.74 32.88 -40.09
CA ILE A 467 -9.55 32.53 -41.27
C ILE A 467 -8.87 33.03 -42.55
N GLN A 468 -8.35 34.25 -42.54
CA GLN A 468 -7.64 34.82 -43.69
C GLN A 468 -6.33 34.08 -43.98
N LEU A 469 -5.57 33.69 -42.95
CA LEU A 469 -4.36 32.87 -43.09
C LEU A 469 -4.68 31.49 -43.68
N ARG A 470 -5.77 30.85 -43.22
CA ARG A 470 -6.23 29.56 -43.74
C ARG A 470 -6.67 29.63 -45.20
N SER A 471 -7.24 30.76 -45.65
CA SER A 471 -7.81 30.91 -46.99
C SER A 471 -6.82 31.46 -48.03
N ASN A 472 -5.73 32.10 -47.60
CA ASN A 472 -4.72 32.73 -48.46
C ASN A 472 -3.32 32.11 -48.28
N PHE A 473 -3.24 30.83 -47.91
CA PHE A 473 -1.97 30.13 -47.65
C PHE A 473 -1.00 30.14 -48.85
N ASP A 474 -1.55 30.24 -50.07
CA ASP A 474 -0.89 30.30 -51.36
C ASP A 474 -0.31 31.69 -51.71
N LYS A 475 -0.66 32.75 -50.97
CA LYS A 475 -0.21 34.14 -51.22
C LYS A 475 0.86 34.58 -50.19
N PRO A 476 2.16 34.57 -50.53
CA PRO A 476 3.23 34.76 -49.55
C PRO A 476 3.23 36.12 -48.86
N ASP A 477 2.94 37.21 -49.59
CA ASP A 477 2.98 38.57 -49.03
C ASP A 477 1.84 38.83 -48.04
N VAL A 478 0.62 38.39 -48.39
CA VAL A 478 -0.56 38.48 -47.51
C VAL A 478 -0.33 37.66 -46.24
N MET A 479 0.20 36.44 -46.38
CA MET A 479 0.56 35.59 -45.25
C MET A 479 1.60 36.24 -44.35
N ARG A 480 2.66 36.85 -44.90
CA ARG A 480 3.69 37.54 -44.12
C ARG A 480 3.10 38.68 -43.29
N GLU A 481 2.18 39.46 -43.87
CA GLU A 481 1.52 40.57 -43.17
C GLU A 481 0.60 40.07 -42.03
N LEU A 482 -0.23 39.06 -42.31
CA LEU A 482 -1.15 38.49 -41.33
C LEU A 482 -0.41 37.77 -40.20
N THR A 483 0.64 37.02 -40.51
CA THR A 483 1.50 36.38 -39.50
C THR A 483 2.20 37.42 -38.63
N ARG A 484 2.63 38.56 -39.20
CA ARG A 484 3.21 39.66 -38.41
C ARG A 484 2.22 40.19 -37.36
N LYS A 485 0.91 40.27 -37.67
CA LYS A 485 -0.12 40.69 -36.69
C LYS A 485 -0.15 39.77 -35.46
N LEU A 486 0.00 38.46 -35.65
CA LEU A 486 0.03 37.47 -34.57
C LEU A 486 1.35 37.47 -33.78
N MET A 487 2.45 37.88 -34.42
CA MET A 487 3.79 37.91 -33.84
C MET A 487 4.15 39.24 -33.17
N THR A 488 3.32 40.28 -33.34
CA THR A 488 3.60 41.61 -32.79
C THR A 488 3.21 41.65 -31.31
N PRO A 489 4.15 41.97 -30.40
CA PRO A 489 3.83 42.12 -28.99
C PRO A 489 2.95 43.34 -28.74
N TYR A 490 1.99 43.21 -27.82
CA TYR A 490 1.15 44.32 -27.38
C TYR A 490 1.67 44.85 -26.03
N LYS A 491 2.21 46.07 -26.01
CA LYS A 491 2.90 46.65 -24.84
C LYS A 491 4.06 45.75 -24.36
N ASN A 492 4.42 45.78 -23.08
CA ASN A 492 5.45 44.93 -22.47
C ASN A 492 4.98 43.45 -22.26
N ALA A 493 3.97 42.98 -22.99
CA ALA A 493 3.47 41.61 -22.90
C ALA A 493 4.03 40.73 -24.04
N PRO A 494 4.19 39.42 -23.81
CA PRO A 494 4.50 38.48 -24.90
C PRO A 494 3.41 38.54 -25.97
N CYS A 495 3.78 38.32 -27.24
CA CYS A 495 2.76 38.28 -28.30
C CYS A 495 1.93 36.99 -28.19
N ASP A 496 0.75 36.97 -28.83
CA ASP A 496 -0.16 35.83 -28.76
C ASP A 496 0.47 34.53 -29.27
N ALA A 497 1.36 34.60 -30.27
CA ALA A 497 2.12 33.44 -30.76
C ALA A 497 3.07 32.86 -29.69
N ASP A 498 3.68 33.71 -28.84
CA ASP A 498 4.56 33.24 -27.75
C ASP A 498 3.74 32.53 -26.67
N VAL A 499 2.59 33.10 -26.32
CA VAL A 499 1.67 32.51 -25.33
C VAL A 499 1.13 31.17 -25.85
N LEU A 500 0.76 31.09 -27.13
CA LEU A 500 0.31 29.85 -27.76
C LEU A 500 1.40 28.76 -27.72
N LEU A 501 2.61 29.06 -28.20
CA LEU A 501 3.71 28.09 -28.24
C LEU A 501 4.09 27.62 -26.83
N LEU A 502 4.12 28.52 -25.86
CA LEU A 502 4.37 28.17 -24.46
C LEU A 502 3.31 27.19 -23.93
N ARG A 503 2.02 27.48 -24.14
CA ARG A 503 0.93 26.60 -23.68
C ARG A 503 0.93 25.26 -24.42
N MET A 504 1.15 25.24 -25.73
CA MET A 504 1.27 24.01 -26.52
C MET A 504 2.47 23.16 -26.09
N THR A 505 3.59 23.79 -25.72
CA THR A 505 4.77 23.10 -25.20
C THR A 505 4.49 22.49 -23.84
N ARG A 506 3.79 23.21 -22.95
CA ARG A 506 3.35 22.68 -21.65
C ARG A 506 2.44 21.47 -21.80
N ILE A 507 1.46 21.52 -22.71
CA ILE A 507 0.61 20.36 -23.02
C ILE A 507 1.48 19.19 -23.50
N GLY A 508 2.45 19.47 -24.36
CA GLY A 508 3.38 18.45 -24.86
C GLY A 508 4.18 17.78 -23.75
N VAL A 509 4.67 18.56 -22.79
CA VAL A 509 5.39 18.07 -21.60
C VAL A 509 4.50 17.16 -20.75
N LEU A 510 3.25 17.55 -20.49
CA LEU A 510 2.30 16.73 -19.74
C LEU A 510 2.00 15.41 -20.45
N LEU A 511 1.84 15.44 -21.78
CA LEU A 511 1.65 14.23 -22.60
C LEU A 511 2.90 13.36 -22.67
N ALA A 512 4.10 13.95 -22.69
CA ALA A 512 5.35 13.21 -22.61
C ALA A 512 5.47 12.45 -21.28
N PHE A 513 5.16 13.10 -20.16
CA PHE A 513 5.11 12.45 -18.85
C PHE A 513 4.07 11.33 -18.82
N ARG A 514 2.86 11.58 -19.34
CA ARG A 514 1.83 10.53 -19.47
C ARG A 514 2.31 9.34 -20.31
N SER A 515 3.01 9.58 -21.41
CA SER A 515 3.51 8.51 -22.27
C SER A 515 4.50 7.62 -21.50
N LEU A 516 5.41 8.21 -20.73
CA LEU A 516 6.34 7.43 -19.89
C LEU A 516 5.60 6.65 -18.81
N ALA A 517 4.62 7.29 -18.15
CA ALA A 517 3.80 6.68 -17.11
C ALA A 517 2.99 5.49 -17.63
N GLN A 518 2.41 5.59 -18.83
CA GLN A 518 1.66 4.51 -19.46
C GLN A 518 2.58 3.37 -19.94
N GLU A 519 3.74 3.69 -20.50
CA GLU A 519 4.74 2.69 -20.88
C GLU A 519 5.22 1.90 -19.66
N ALA A 520 5.52 2.60 -18.56
CA ALA A 520 5.87 1.97 -17.29
C ALA A 520 4.75 1.06 -16.75
N LEU A 521 3.49 1.51 -16.81
CA LEU A 521 2.34 0.71 -16.40
C LEU A 521 2.21 -0.55 -17.27
N ASN A 522 2.33 -0.42 -18.59
CA ASN A 522 2.23 -1.55 -19.51
C ASN A 522 3.29 -2.62 -19.20
N ASP A 523 4.54 -2.20 -18.98
CA ASP A 523 5.64 -3.11 -18.63
C ASP A 523 5.37 -3.89 -17.34
N ILE A 524 4.83 -3.23 -16.31
CA ILE A 524 4.49 -3.86 -15.03
C ILE A 524 3.32 -4.83 -15.19
N LEU A 525 2.28 -4.45 -15.93
CA LEU A 525 1.11 -5.32 -16.13
C LEU A 525 1.41 -6.51 -17.04
N ASP A 526 2.25 -6.34 -18.06
CA ASP A 526 2.70 -7.44 -18.91
C ASP A 526 3.44 -8.51 -18.10
N GLN A 527 4.21 -8.09 -17.09
CA GLN A 527 4.88 -9.01 -16.17
C GLN A 527 3.94 -9.65 -15.14
N ARG A 528 2.98 -8.88 -14.59
CA ARG A 528 2.14 -9.32 -13.46
C ARG A 528 0.86 -10.05 -13.87
N ILE A 529 0.27 -9.68 -15.00
CA ILE A 529 -0.99 -10.22 -15.53
C ILE A 529 -0.92 -10.48 -17.05
N PRO A 530 0.07 -11.25 -17.55
CA PRO A 530 0.32 -11.43 -18.98
C PRO A 530 -0.89 -11.95 -19.77
N PHE A 531 -1.71 -12.83 -19.17
CA PHE A 531 -2.91 -13.38 -19.83
C PHE A 531 -3.99 -12.33 -20.09
N LEU A 532 -4.18 -11.39 -19.15
CA LEU A 532 -5.13 -10.29 -19.31
C LEU A 532 -4.62 -9.31 -20.37
N ILE A 533 -3.33 -8.97 -20.33
CA ILE A 533 -2.71 -8.08 -21.32
C ILE A 533 -2.77 -8.67 -22.73
N GLY A 534 -2.48 -9.97 -22.89
CA GLY A 534 -2.62 -10.66 -24.16
C GLY A 534 -4.04 -10.55 -24.74
N SER A 535 -5.05 -10.71 -23.87
CA SER A 535 -6.46 -10.57 -24.27
C SER A 535 -6.81 -9.12 -24.64
N ILE A 536 -6.33 -8.13 -23.88
CA ILE A 536 -6.58 -6.71 -24.14
C ILE A 536 -5.95 -6.28 -25.47
N ARG A 537 -4.70 -6.70 -25.74
CA ARG A 537 -4.00 -6.42 -27.00
C ARG A 537 -4.73 -7.04 -28.19
N ASP A 538 -5.18 -8.28 -28.06
CA ASP A 538 -5.93 -8.97 -29.12
C ASP A 538 -7.25 -8.24 -29.45
N ILE A 539 -8.01 -7.87 -28.42
CA ILE A 539 -9.24 -7.09 -28.60
C ILE A 539 -8.90 -5.75 -29.27
N HIS A 540 -7.95 -4.99 -28.72
CA HIS A 540 -7.58 -3.66 -29.22
C HIS A 540 -7.13 -3.66 -30.69
N HIS A 541 -6.38 -4.67 -31.14
CA HIS A 541 -5.92 -4.77 -32.53
C HIS A 541 -7.03 -5.10 -33.54
N HIS A 542 -8.07 -5.82 -33.12
CA HIS A 542 -9.09 -6.35 -34.03
C HIS A 542 -10.45 -5.63 -33.93
N VAL A 543 -10.56 -4.57 -33.12
CA VAL A 543 -11.81 -3.82 -32.99
C VAL A 543 -12.16 -3.10 -34.30
N PRO A 544 -13.37 -3.34 -34.85
CA PRO A 544 -13.87 -2.55 -35.97
C PRO A 544 -13.98 -1.07 -35.57
N ASN A 545 -13.71 -0.15 -36.51
CA ASN A 545 -13.89 1.30 -36.32
C ASN A 545 -15.39 1.67 -36.18
N THR A 546 -16.00 1.31 -35.05
CA THR A 546 -17.38 1.61 -34.65
C THR A 546 -17.38 2.46 -33.37
N LYS A 547 -18.57 2.82 -32.87
CA LYS A 547 -18.73 3.54 -31.59
C LYS A 547 -18.10 2.82 -30.40
N ASP A 548 -17.91 1.50 -30.50
CA ASP A 548 -17.32 0.66 -29.46
C ASP A 548 -15.79 0.84 -29.34
N SER A 549 -15.14 1.43 -30.35
CA SER A 549 -13.70 1.72 -30.36
C SER A 549 -13.26 2.59 -29.18
N MET A 550 -14.07 3.57 -28.75
CA MET A 550 -13.70 4.45 -27.62
C MET A 550 -13.68 3.69 -26.28
N VAL A 551 -14.59 2.72 -26.09
CA VAL A 551 -14.64 1.89 -24.88
C VAL A 551 -13.45 0.93 -24.85
N VAL A 552 -13.10 0.36 -25.99
CA VAL A 552 -11.92 -0.49 -26.08
C VAL A 552 -10.63 0.30 -25.88
N ASN A 553 -10.54 1.52 -26.42
CA ASN A 553 -9.41 2.40 -26.15
C ASN A 553 -9.32 2.75 -24.65
N GLU A 554 -10.45 2.91 -23.95
CA GLU A 554 -10.43 3.13 -22.50
C GLU A 554 -9.88 1.92 -21.74
N LEU A 555 -10.28 0.71 -22.13
CA LEU A 555 -9.73 -0.54 -21.58
C LEU A 555 -8.22 -0.65 -21.85
N ALA A 556 -7.82 -0.46 -23.11
CA ALA A 556 -6.43 -0.53 -23.55
C ALA A 556 -5.56 0.52 -22.83
N SER A 557 -6.02 1.77 -22.77
CA SER A 557 -5.32 2.85 -22.06
C SER A 557 -5.22 2.61 -20.55
N SER A 558 -6.19 1.92 -19.93
CA SER A 558 -6.12 1.54 -18.51
C SER A 558 -5.06 0.45 -18.26
N ALA A 559 -4.64 -0.24 -19.31
CA ALA A 559 -3.57 -1.24 -19.30
C ALA A 559 -2.22 -0.69 -19.83
N GLY A 560 -2.10 0.61 -20.08
CA GLY A 560 -0.87 1.23 -20.59
C GLY A 560 -0.65 1.09 -22.09
N GLU A 561 -1.61 0.54 -22.84
CA GLU A 561 -1.47 0.41 -24.30
C GLU A 561 -1.61 1.77 -25.00
N LYS A 562 -0.81 1.96 -26.05
CA LYS A 562 -0.84 3.18 -26.87
C LYS A 562 -2.08 3.18 -27.75
N CYS A 563 -2.94 4.17 -27.57
CA CYS A 563 -4.14 4.37 -28.39
C CYS A 563 -3.89 5.48 -29.42
N SER A 564 -4.45 5.34 -30.63
CA SER A 564 -4.41 6.40 -31.66
C SER A 564 -5.14 7.67 -31.24
N VAL A 565 -6.20 7.51 -30.44
CA VAL A 565 -6.97 8.59 -29.81
C VAL A 565 -7.03 8.31 -28.32
N ASP A 566 -6.54 9.26 -27.51
CA ASP A 566 -6.54 9.13 -26.05
C ASP A 566 -7.96 9.33 -25.46
N PRO A 567 -8.58 8.29 -24.89
CA PRO A 567 -9.94 8.37 -24.37
C PRO A 567 -10.03 9.25 -23.11
N THR A 568 -8.99 9.27 -22.27
CA THR A 568 -8.96 10.10 -21.06
C THR A 568 -8.90 11.58 -21.44
N LEU A 569 -8.11 11.93 -22.47
CA LEU A 569 -8.06 13.30 -22.98
C LEU A 569 -9.40 13.71 -23.58
N CYS A 570 -10.02 12.84 -24.39
CA CYS A 570 -11.35 13.07 -24.94
C CYS A 570 -12.40 13.36 -23.84
N ASN A 571 -12.37 12.57 -22.77
CA ASN A 571 -13.30 12.76 -21.65
C ASN A 571 -13.02 14.09 -20.91
N ALA A 572 -11.76 14.43 -20.64
CA ALA A 572 -11.41 15.69 -19.98
C ALA A 572 -11.84 16.93 -20.81
N LEU A 573 -11.65 16.91 -22.12
CA LEU A 573 -12.08 17.99 -23.01
C LEU A 573 -13.61 18.10 -23.09
N ARG A 574 -14.34 16.98 -23.01
CA ARG A 574 -15.81 16.94 -23.02
C ARG A 574 -16.40 17.51 -21.73
N THR A 575 -15.78 17.25 -20.58
CA THR A 575 -16.29 17.70 -19.27
C THR A 575 -16.14 19.21 -19.07
N LEU A 576 -15.19 19.84 -19.76
CA LEU A 576 -15.02 21.29 -19.71
C LEU A 576 -16.13 21.98 -20.51
N LYS A 577 -17.09 22.62 -19.81
CA LYS A 577 -18.14 23.41 -20.47
C LYS A 577 -17.52 24.61 -21.18
N SER A 578 -17.41 24.56 -22.50
CA SER A 578 -16.97 25.71 -23.28
C SER A 578 -18.12 26.69 -23.48
N GLU A 579 -17.87 27.99 -23.26
CA GLU A 579 -18.80 29.08 -23.62
C GLU A 579 -19.07 29.15 -25.14
N HIS A 580 -18.26 28.45 -25.96
CA HIS A 580 -18.29 28.51 -27.42
C HIS A 580 -18.76 27.21 -28.10
N ALA A 581 -19.66 26.45 -27.46
CA ALA A 581 -20.10 25.11 -27.88
C ALA A 581 -20.60 24.97 -29.34
N ILE A 582 -21.02 26.06 -30.00
CA ILE A 582 -21.59 26.03 -31.36
C ILE A 582 -20.50 26.01 -32.45
N ASP A 583 -19.25 26.41 -32.15
CA ASP A 583 -18.19 26.60 -33.15
C ASP A 583 -16.88 25.86 -32.83
N GLU A 584 -16.94 24.80 -31.99
CA GLU A 584 -15.74 24.12 -31.49
C GLU A 584 -14.90 23.48 -32.61
N TYR A 585 -15.52 22.98 -33.67
CA TYR A 585 -14.80 22.41 -34.80
C TYR A 585 -13.96 23.47 -35.55
N THR A 586 -14.55 24.63 -35.83
CA THR A 586 -13.85 25.74 -36.50
C THR A 586 -12.72 26.27 -35.62
N ILE A 587 -12.97 26.46 -34.32
CA ILE A 587 -11.94 26.88 -33.37
C ILE A 587 -10.78 25.87 -33.36
N SER A 588 -11.08 24.58 -33.39
CA SER A 588 -10.06 23.52 -33.47
C SER A 588 -9.26 23.62 -34.77
N CYS A 589 -9.90 23.80 -35.92
CA CYS A 589 -9.19 24.00 -37.19
C CYS A 589 -8.25 25.22 -37.14
N LEU A 590 -8.76 26.35 -36.64
CA LEU A 590 -8.01 27.60 -36.55
C LEU A 590 -6.86 27.52 -35.53
N LEU A 591 -7.00 26.71 -34.48
CA LEU A 591 -5.90 26.41 -33.57
C LEU A 591 -4.70 25.81 -34.32
N PHE A 592 -4.91 24.76 -35.12
CA PHE A 592 -3.81 24.15 -35.86
C PHE A 592 -3.21 25.09 -36.90
N VAL A 593 -4.02 25.95 -37.54
CA VAL A 593 -3.52 27.04 -38.39
C VAL A 593 -2.62 27.98 -37.59
N PHE A 594 -3.05 28.38 -36.39
CA PHE A 594 -2.29 29.28 -35.52
C PHE A 594 -0.96 28.65 -35.08
N VAL A 595 -0.97 27.37 -34.69
CA VAL A 595 0.26 26.65 -34.32
C VAL A 595 1.21 26.56 -35.51
N ALA A 596 0.73 26.15 -36.70
CA ALA A 596 1.54 25.99 -37.90
C ALA A 596 2.31 27.26 -38.29
N VAL A 597 1.64 28.41 -38.27
CA VAL A 597 2.28 29.71 -38.62
C VAL A 597 3.16 30.27 -37.51
N SER A 598 3.03 29.76 -36.28
CA SER A 598 3.81 30.21 -35.12
C SER A 598 5.13 29.46 -34.95
N ILE A 599 5.23 28.20 -35.40
CA ILE A 599 6.45 27.36 -35.28
C ILE A 599 7.74 28.07 -35.74
N PRO A 600 7.79 28.81 -36.87
CA PRO A 600 9.02 29.49 -37.28
C PRO A 600 9.58 30.47 -36.25
N LYS A 601 8.73 31.00 -35.35
CA LYS A 601 9.17 31.91 -34.29
C LYS A 601 10.13 31.24 -33.30
N LEU A 602 10.02 29.92 -33.12
CA LEU A 602 10.93 29.15 -32.27
C LEU A 602 12.39 29.31 -32.71
N ALA A 603 12.67 29.55 -33.99
CA ALA A 603 14.04 29.70 -34.49
C ALA A 603 14.77 30.93 -33.93
N ARG A 604 13.99 31.91 -33.42
CA ARG A 604 14.48 33.14 -32.78
C ARG A 604 14.73 32.97 -31.28
N MET A 605 14.21 31.90 -30.66
CA MET A 605 14.35 31.67 -29.22
C MET A 605 15.69 30.98 -28.93
N GLU A 606 16.46 31.53 -28.00
CA GLU A 606 17.80 31.03 -27.64
C GLU A 606 17.79 29.58 -27.12
N LEU A 607 16.75 29.20 -26.38
CA LEU A 607 16.60 27.86 -25.83
C LEU A 607 16.04 26.83 -26.84
N SER A 608 15.81 27.21 -28.10
CA SER A 608 15.45 26.25 -29.17
C SER A 608 16.66 25.48 -29.71
N THR A 609 17.74 25.39 -28.94
CA THR A 609 18.92 24.60 -29.28
C THR A 609 18.60 23.11 -29.09
N TYR A 610 18.86 22.32 -30.12
CA TYR A 610 18.71 20.86 -30.09
C TYR A 610 19.98 20.22 -29.52
N LYS A 611 19.84 19.38 -28.50
CA LYS A 611 20.94 18.59 -27.92
C LYS A 611 20.82 17.13 -28.35
N ALA A 612 21.77 16.66 -29.14
CA ALA A 612 21.79 15.27 -29.61
C ALA A 612 21.82 14.25 -28.46
N ALA A 613 22.55 14.53 -27.38
CA ALA A 613 22.60 13.64 -26.21
C ALA A 613 21.25 13.45 -25.50
N LEU A 614 20.31 14.38 -25.69
CA LEU A 614 18.96 14.31 -25.13
C LEU A 614 17.91 13.93 -26.19
N GLU A 615 18.26 13.98 -27.47
CA GLU A 615 17.36 13.91 -28.63
C GLU A 615 16.20 14.93 -28.57
N GLY A 616 16.45 16.12 -28.02
CA GLY A 616 15.42 17.14 -27.83
C GLY A 616 15.96 18.55 -27.69
N HIS A 617 15.04 19.52 -27.62
CA HIS A 617 15.33 20.95 -27.50
C HIS A 617 15.34 21.38 -26.02
N LEU A 618 16.20 22.35 -25.67
CA LEU A 618 16.32 22.82 -24.28
C LEU A 618 15.04 23.48 -23.74
N ASN A 619 14.23 24.08 -24.60
CA ASN A 619 12.92 24.64 -24.23
C ASN A 619 11.76 23.62 -24.30
N ASN A 620 12.04 22.33 -24.48
CA ASN A 620 11.05 21.27 -24.67
C ASN A 620 10.16 21.41 -25.93
N SER A 621 10.57 22.19 -26.93
CA SER A 621 9.75 22.37 -28.15
C SER A 621 9.54 21.08 -28.95
N HIS A 622 10.41 20.07 -28.84
CA HIS A 622 10.16 18.73 -29.39
C HIS A 622 8.88 18.08 -28.84
N CYS A 623 8.44 18.45 -27.64
CA CYS A 623 7.19 17.98 -27.07
C CYS A 623 5.96 18.51 -27.82
N LEU A 624 6.10 19.52 -28.69
CA LEU A 624 5.03 19.98 -29.58
C LEU A 624 4.52 18.85 -30.49
N ALA A 625 5.40 17.91 -30.88
CA ALA A 625 4.99 16.72 -31.63
C ALA A 625 3.88 15.95 -30.91
N LYS A 626 4.01 15.76 -29.59
CA LYS A 626 3.01 15.08 -28.76
C LYS A 626 1.74 15.90 -28.58
N SER A 627 1.85 17.22 -28.37
CA SER A 627 0.65 18.06 -28.20
C SER A 627 -0.14 18.24 -29.47
N ILE A 628 0.50 18.44 -30.62
CA ILE A 628 -0.17 18.56 -31.92
C ILE A 628 -0.94 17.27 -32.22
N ASN A 629 -0.28 16.10 -32.15
CA ASN A 629 -0.91 14.83 -32.46
C ASN A 629 -1.99 14.43 -31.44
N GLY A 630 -1.69 14.56 -30.15
CA GLY A 630 -2.63 14.21 -29.08
C GLY A 630 -3.89 15.08 -29.09
N LEU A 631 -3.74 16.40 -29.27
CA LEU A 631 -4.89 17.31 -29.38
C LEU A 631 -5.64 17.11 -30.69
N ALA A 632 -4.97 16.89 -31.82
CA ALA A 632 -5.66 16.67 -33.09
C ALA A 632 -6.52 15.41 -33.02
N GLY A 633 -5.94 14.31 -32.53
CA GLY A 633 -6.63 13.05 -32.30
C GLY A 633 -7.86 13.23 -31.42
N ALA A 634 -7.74 13.93 -30.29
CA ALA A 634 -8.86 14.11 -29.36
C ALA A 634 -9.92 15.09 -29.89
N MET A 635 -9.51 16.29 -30.34
CA MET A 635 -10.42 17.35 -30.75
C MET A 635 -11.20 16.97 -32.01
N PHE A 636 -10.56 16.42 -33.05
CA PHE A 636 -11.27 16.08 -34.28
C PHE A 636 -12.07 14.78 -34.17
N SER A 637 -11.74 13.90 -33.20
CA SER A 637 -12.61 12.76 -32.86
C SER A 637 -13.85 13.18 -32.07
N LEU A 638 -13.74 14.19 -31.20
CA LEU A 638 -14.86 14.74 -30.43
C LEU A 638 -15.76 15.63 -31.30
N TYR A 639 -15.14 16.54 -32.04
CA TYR A 639 -15.81 17.57 -32.84
C TYR A 639 -15.91 17.06 -34.28
N LYS A 640 -17.10 16.61 -34.68
CA LYS A 640 -17.43 16.09 -36.02
C LYS A 640 -16.82 16.98 -37.13
N PRO A 641 -16.35 16.39 -38.25
CA PRO A 641 -16.74 15.08 -38.80
C PRO A 641 -15.82 13.88 -38.50
N GLY A 642 -14.73 14.03 -37.73
CA GLY A 642 -13.78 12.92 -37.52
C GLY A 642 -12.64 12.88 -38.54
N ASP A 643 -12.25 14.00 -39.12
CA ASP A 643 -11.28 14.12 -40.21
C ASP A 643 -9.85 14.46 -39.73
N THR A 644 -9.41 13.81 -38.65
CA THR A 644 -8.09 14.04 -38.02
C THR A 644 -6.94 13.98 -39.02
N GLU A 645 -6.93 12.98 -39.90
CA GLU A 645 -5.88 12.83 -40.92
C GLU A 645 -5.84 14.04 -41.85
N GLN A 646 -6.97 14.44 -42.44
CA GLN A 646 -7.05 15.58 -43.36
C GLN A 646 -6.62 16.89 -42.70
N ARG A 647 -7.00 17.09 -41.42
CA ARG A 647 -6.62 18.29 -40.66
C ARG A 647 -5.13 18.31 -40.30
N LEU A 648 -4.52 17.15 -40.01
CA LEU A 648 -3.08 17.05 -39.81
C LEU A 648 -2.29 17.21 -41.11
N GLN A 649 -2.80 16.71 -42.25
CA GLN A 649 -2.21 16.96 -43.57
C GLN A 649 -2.21 18.47 -43.91
N GLU A 650 -3.33 19.16 -43.66
CA GLU A 650 -3.45 20.61 -43.80
C GLU A 650 -2.45 21.35 -42.89
N PHE A 651 -2.38 20.96 -41.62
CA PHE A 651 -1.39 21.49 -40.67
C PHE A 651 0.03 21.32 -41.18
N LEU A 652 0.39 20.11 -41.64
CA LEU A 652 1.74 19.79 -42.09
C LEU A 652 2.14 20.61 -43.32
N ALA A 653 1.23 20.76 -44.29
CA ALA A 653 1.46 21.59 -45.47
C ALA A 653 1.71 23.06 -45.10
N LEU A 654 0.90 23.60 -44.18
CA LEU A 654 1.04 24.97 -43.71
C LEU A 654 2.32 25.19 -42.90
N ALA A 655 2.64 24.29 -41.97
CA ALA A 655 3.85 24.35 -41.15
C ALA A 655 5.12 24.23 -42.02
N SER A 656 5.13 23.33 -43.00
CA SER A 656 6.22 23.16 -43.96
C SER A 656 6.41 24.41 -44.82
N SER A 657 5.33 24.98 -45.35
CA SER A 657 5.36 26.24 -46.09
C SER A 657 5.92 27.40 -45.25
N SER A 658 5.47 27.51 -44.00
CA SER A 658 5.95 28.53 -43.06
C SER A 658 7.44 28.37 -42.72
N LEU A 659 7.94 27.14 -42.56
CA LEU A 659 9.35 26.86 -42.27
C LEU A 659 10.27 26.99 -43.49
N LEU A 660 9.80 26.65 -44.70
CA LEU A 660 10.56 26.89 -45.93
C LEU A 660 10.75 28.37 -46.19
N ARG A 661 9.76 29.22 -45.85
CA ARG A 661 9.89 30.69 -45.95
C ARG A 661 10.99 31.25 -45.05
N LEU A 662 11.15 30.70 -43.84
CA LEU A 662 12.27 31.01 -42.95
C LEU A 662 13.63 30.65 -43.58
N GLY A 663 13.66 29.69 -44.52
CA GLY A 663 14.84 29.33 -45.30
C GLY A 663 15.39 30.47 -46.17
N PHE A 664 14.52 31.39 -46.60
CA PHE A 664 14.85 32.55 -47.43
C PHE A 664 15.12 33.83 -46.62
N GLU A 665 14.95 33.82 -45.30
CA GLU A 665 15.32 34.95 -44.44
C GLU A 665 16.85 34.99 -44.24
N ASN A 666 17.46 36.17 -44.45
CA ASN A 666 18.91 36.39 -44.31
C ASN A 666 19.30 37.05 -42.98
N GLU A 667 18.32 37.39 -42.14
CA GLU A 667 18.54 38.08 -40.87
C GLU A 667 19.11 37.12 -39.83
N LYS A 668 20.40 37.24 -39.50
CA LYS A 668 21.15 36.27 -38.66
C LYS A 668 20.46 35.92 -37.33
N GLU A 669 19.78 36.85 -36.67
CA GLU A 669 19.04 36.58 -35.44
C GLU A 669 17.75 35.78 -35.68
N ALA A 670 17.09 35.98 -36.82
CA ALA A 670 15.88 35.26 -37.18
C ALA A 670 16.14 33.78 -37.53
N VAL A 671 17.35 33.47 -38.02
CA VAL A 671 17.72 32.12 -38.51
C VAL A 671 18.60 31.31 -37.53
N LYS A 672 18.90 31.86 -36.33
CA LYS A 672 19.90 31.32 -35.40
C LYS A 672 19.73 29.83 -35.08
N HIS A 673 18.50 29.38 -34.84
CA HIS A 673 18.18 27.98 -34.51
C HIS A 673 17.29 27.31 -35.57
N ARG A 674 17.29 27.81 -36.81
CA ARG A 674 16.42 27.30 -37.90
C ARG A 674 16.52 25.78 -38.08
N GLU A 675 17.74 25.26 -38.15
CA GLU A 675 17.97 23.84 -38.41
C GLU A 675 17.44 22.96 -37.27
N ALA A 676 17.56 23.40 -36.01
CA ALA A 676 16.96 22.70 -34.89
C ALA A 676 15.42 22.67 -34.97
N VAL A 677 14.80 23.77 -35.42
CA VAL A 677 13.34 23.86 -35.56
C VAL A 677 12.81 23.03 -36.74
N TYR A 678 13.60 22.85 -37.82
CA TYR A 678 13.22 21.95 -38.91
C TYR A 678 13.00 20.51 -38.46
N LEU A 679 13.76 20.06 -37.46
CA LEU A 679 13.61 18.71 -36.90
C LEU A 679 12.24 18.48 -36.24
N LEU A 680 11.50 19.54 -35.88
CA LEU A 680 10.15 19.40 -35.34
C LEU A 680 9.20 18.75 -36.36
N LEU A 681 9.37 19.00 -37.66
CA LEU A 681 8.52 18.38 -38.68
C LEU A 681 8.73 16.87 -38.72
N ASP A 682 9.98 16.41 -38.64
CA ASP A 682 10.29 14.98 -38.55
C ASP A 682 9.68 14.37 -37.27
N GLN A 683 9.86 15.03 -36.13
CA GLN A 683 9.31 14.58 -34.85
C GLN A 683 7.78 14.54 -34.83
N ILE A 684 7.10 15.52 -35.43
CA ILE A 684 5.64 15.56 -35.55
C ILE A 684 5.14 14.37 -36.38
N VAL A 685 5.82 14.05 -37.49
CA VAL A 685 5.44 12.95 -38.38
C VAL A 685 5.72 11.60 -37.74
N GLN A 686 6.88 11.41 -37.10
CA GLN A 686 7.23 10.18 -36.37
C GLN A 686 6.29 9.87 -35.21
N GLU A 687 5.82 10.90 -34.50
CA GLU A 687 4.89 10.73 -33.38
C GLU A 687 3.45 10.50 -33.85
N SER A 688 3.12 10.83 -35.10
CA SER A 688 1.75 10.76 -35.61
C SER A 688 1.42 9.38 -36.20
N PRO A 689 0.30 8.75 -35.80
CA PRO A 689 -0.22 7.59 -36.53
C PRO A 689 -0.95 8.00 -37.82
N PHE A 690 -1.14 9.30 -38.09
CA PHE A 690 -1.93 9.82 -39.22
C PHE A 690 -1.08 10.47 -40.32
N LEU A 691 0.20 10.73 -40.07
CA LEU A 691 1.11 11.35 -41.03
C LEU A 691 2.17 10.33 -41.45
N THR A 692 2.58 10.40 -42.71
CA THR A 692 3.60 9.52 -43.28
C THR A 692 4.81 10.31 -43.77
N MET A 693 5.97 9.64 -43.84
CA MET A 693 7.18 10.26 -44.39
C MET A 693 7.07 10.60 -45.87
N ASP A 694 6.30 9.83 -46.64
CA ASP A 694 6.02 10.14 -48.05
C ASP A 694 5.29 11.49 -48.21
N LEU A 695 4.34 11.77 -47.31
CA LEU A 695 3.65 13.05 -47.30
C LEU A 695 4.60 14.18 -46.89
N LEU A 696 5.45 13.96 -45.89
CA LEU A 696 6.46 14.94 -45.48
C LEU A 696 7.39 15.30 -46.64
N GLU A 697 7.92 14.30 -47.37
CA GLU A 697 8.81 14.54 -48.52
C GLU A 697 8.15 15.40 -49.60
N SER A 698 6.84 15.25 -49.80
CA SER A 698 6.09 16.02 -50.80
C SER A 698 5.99 17.53 -50.49
N CYS A 699 6.07 17.91 -49.21
CA CYS A 699 5.92 19.30 -48.77
C CYS A 699 7.17 19.89 -48.08
N PHE A 700 8.11 19.06 -47.65
CA PHE A 700 9.38 19.44 -47.03
C PHE A 700 10.47 18.40 -47.34
N PRO A 701 11.43 18.70 -48.25
CA PRO A 701 12.44 17.72 -48.67
C PRO A 701 13.31 17.21 -47.52
N TYR A 702 13.43 15.89 -47.38
CA TYR A 702 14.21 15.25 -46.32
C TYR A 702 15.70 15.60 -46.37
N ALA A 703 16.22 16.03 -47.52
CA ALA A 703 17.58 16.56 -47.63
C ALA A 703 17.85 17.75 -46.67
N LEU A 704 16.84 18.59 -46.41
CA LEU A 704 16.92 19.68 -45.44
C LEU A 704 17.00 19.15 -44.00
N LEU A 705 16.19 18.15 -43.68
CA LEU A 705 16.20 17.48 -42.37
C LEU A 705 17.53 16.78 -42.12
N ARG A 706 18.03 16.02 -43.12
CA ARG A 706 19.33 15.34 -43.05
C ARG A 706 20.48 16.31 -42.78
N ASN A 707 20.49 17.45 -43.47
CA ASN A 707 21.52 18.48 -43.25
C ASN A 707 21.36 19.10 -41.85
N SER A 708 20.12 19.35 -41.42
CA SER A 708 19.83 19.88 -40.09
C SER A 708 20.30 18.93 -38.98
N TYR A 709 20.04 17.63 -39.11
CA TYR A 709 20.58 16.60 -38.21
C TYR A 709 22.10 16.63 -38.19
N ASN A 710 22.76 16.69 -39.34
CA ASN A 710 24.22 16.76 -39.42
C ASN A 710 24.78 17.95 -38.62
N THR A 711 24.18 19.13 -38.79
CA THR A 711 24.64 20.32 -38.07
C THR A 711 24.41 20.23 -36.57
N VAL A 712 23.22 19.85 -36.11
CA VAL A 712 22.93 19.82 -34.66
C VAL A 712 23.73 18.73 -33.95
N TYR A 713 24.00 17.60 -34.61
CA TYR A 713 24.85 16.54 -34.06
C TYR A 713 26.31 16.96 -34.02
N LYS A 714 26.82 17.64 -35.06
CA LYS A 714 28.18 18.22 -35.02
C LYS A 714 28.33 19.29 -33.95
N ALA A 715 27.34 20.18 -33.81
CA ALA A 715 27.33 21.20 -32.77
C ALA A 715 27.32 20.57 -31.37
N SER A 716 26.46 19.57 -31.14
CA SER A 716 26.41 18.84 -29.86
C SER A 716 27.71 18.08 -29.56
N ALA A 717 28.40 17.57 -30.59
CA ALA A 717 29.69 16.88 -30.42
C ALA A 717 30.84 17.84 -30.10
N ALA A 718 30.73 19.13 -30.43
CA ALA A 718 31.71 20.15 -30.07
C ALA A 718 31.54 20.65 -28.62
N ASP A 719 30.36 20.45 -28.03
CA ASP A 719 30.05 20.80 -26.62
C ASP A 719 30.47 19.70 -25.61
N LEU A 720 30.79 18.49 -26.10
CA LEU A 720 31.31 17.34 -25.32
C LEU A 720 32.84 17.38 -25.24
#